data_AF-A0A4E0R476-F1
#
_entry.id   AF-A0A4E0R476-F1
#
_cell.length_a   1.000
_cell.length_b   1.000
_cell.length_c   1.000
_cell.angle_alpha   90.00
_cell.angle_beta   90.00
_cell.angle_gamma   90.00
#
_symmetry.space_group_name_H-M   'P 1'
#
loop_
_entity.id
_entity.type
_entity.pdbx_description
1 polymer ?
#
loop_
_entity_poly.entity_id
_entity_poly.type
_entity_poly.pdbx_seq_one_letter_code
_entity_poly.pdbx_strand_id
1 'polypeptide(L)'
;MRSTLLVLFSFALFTGLSANISDLQITYVIENDSVDLECPVPDERQTSRWTHNNMEVAEETHSFTFSGNAAALSIRSVNQQDAGIFACLDQNETQVRRFWVVVLKDFHPTTRNVNYVVKYGDTIKLHCCLKYPGIMDTKYWRQEYTLRDSSERHFRTTSEWGTAELYDFNSATVGKFGCGGQLGRRNWERTFNVVEGTKTMIYRPECHMINWDIRSAHQAVDLIGSVKFGDSYLTYHPRLNVIATNDRVTLQQVLVNYLHKIRRDWQLQDEFPMGINLIEVHPIMHEVVLRVVVGNDHIKTFGFAGITDRVIKLTESLFYDNGTHGLSYRFRKYSTDESEKIAYQIAFIGGQLIEGIKKYAYGAQFEDPRLEAYRDLNRTVCTHIEKWRQNDVKFRTCPVYCTVYAMDLDSVVVTQLSIFNHHLVQADIDADENAVLNEIASWLSRVETKIGIIEYKPRVFKSSVKALGKVYKNNNPMEYAAEFNDPKSSEFAILKQQLTAYVNWFVPKERHIMQSSECDLIAFDPEQNVVKTKLFGNNKELLRAGLVIQRNYPEFLSRQTDREEDPFKYEIFKIERETVKNRKEIVLIYTMELKQYIPVNPKSLHKLCKNISVRIIDKKKSEYLAQECNVLDFNLEDSTITVSIKLFSDHVQYYSVDLDDLEVLWEE
;
A
#
# COMPACT_ATOMS: atom_id res chain seq x y z
N MET A 1 -39.71 25.27 -11.87
CA MET A 1 -39.38 26.70 -11.63
C MET A 1 -38.00 26.76 -11.01
N ARG A 2 -37.12 27.58 -11.60
CA ARG A 2 -35.74 27.85 -11.18
C ARG A 2 -35.72 28.73 -9.92
N SER A 3 -34.79 28.48 -9.00
CA SER A 3 -33.93 29.51 -8.39
C SER A 3 -32.86 28.82 -7.53
N THR A 4 -31.59 28.76 -7.94
CA THR A 4 -30.52 29.77 -7.80
C THR A 4 -30.12 30.01 -6.34
N LEU A 5 -28.99 29.42 -5.93
CA LEU A 5 -28.05 30.08 -5.03
C LEU A 5 -26.63 29.81 -5.55
N LEU A 6 -26.10 30.81 -6.26
CA LEU A 6 -24.67 30.96 -6.53
C LEU A 6 -23.98 31.28 -5.20
N VAL A 7 -22.94 30.52 -4.86
CA VAL A 7 -21.83 31.04 -4.05
C VAL A 7 -20.59 30.94 -4.91
N LEU A 8 -20.06 32.11 -5.25
CA LEU A 8 -18.84 32.33 -6.01
C LEU A 8 -17.64 31.81 -5.22
N PHE A 9 -17.02 30.75 -5.71
CA PHE A 9 -15.62 30.47 -5.44
C PHE A 9 -14.84 30.63 -6.74
N SER A 10 -14.29 31.83 -6.91
CA SER A 10 -13.14 32.07 -7.78
C SER A 10 -11.92 31.38 -7.18
N PHE A 11 -11.74 30.10 -7.51
CA PHE A 11 -10.46 29.41 -7.36
C PHE A 11 -9.83 29.29 -8.75
N ALA A 12 -8.58 29.75 -8.85
CA ALA A 12 -7.74 29.61 -10.02
C ALA A 12 -7.78 28.16 -10.52
N LEU A 13 -8.07 28.00 -11.82
CA LEU A 13 -7.90 26.74 -12.55
C LEU A 13 -6.42 26.38 -12.54
N PHE A 14 -5.98 25.65 -11.53
CA PHE A 14 -4.76 24.86 -11.65
C PHE A 14 -5.05 23.73 -12.63
N THR A 15 -4.23 23.67 -13.68
CA THR A 15 -4.20 22.63 -14.69
C THR A 15 -3.99 21.28 -14.01
N GLY A 16 -5.08 20.58 -13.72
CA GLY A 16 -5.04 19.14 -13.46
C GLY A 16 -4.47 18.41 -14.68
N LEU A 17 -4.16 17.12 -14.52
CA LEU A 17 -3.67 16.18 -15.55
C LEU A 17 -4.63 15.93 -16.72
N SER A 18 -5.13 17.01 -17.32
CA SER A 18 -5.93 17.07 -18.52
C SER A 18 -5.43 18.27 -19.33
N ALA A 19 -4.14 18.22 -19.69
CA ALA A 19 -3.74 18.88 -20.93
C ALA A 19 -4.23 17.99 -22.06
N ASN A 20 -5.00 18.57 -22.98
CA ASN A 20 -5.41 17.91 -24.22
C ASN A 20 -4.12 17.64 -25.02
N ILE A 21 -3.60 16.41 -24.95
CA ILE A 21 -2.30 16.01 -25.52
C ILE A 21 -2.54 14.88 -26.53
N SER A 22 -3.31 15.18 -27.57
CA SER A 22 -3.26 14.44 -28.84
C SER A 22 -1.97 14.74 -29.63
N ASP A 23 -1.22 15.79 -29.26
CA ASP A 23 -0.21 16.40 -30.13
C ASP A 23 1.25 16.17 -29.67
N LEU A 24 1.50 15.28 -28.71
CA LEU A 24 2.85 14.91 -28.25
C LEU A 24 3.29 13.58 -28.87
N GLN A 25 4.22 13.66 -29.81
CA GLN A 25 4.88 12.51 -30.42
C GLN A 25 6.15 12.15 -29.64
N ILE A 26 6.36 10.88 -29.31
CA ILE A 26 7.62 10.44 -28.68
C ILE A 26 8.57 9.95 -29.75
N THR A 27 9.81 10.43 -29.71
CA THR A 27 10.87 10.03 -30.62
C THR A 27 12.03 9.46 -29.81
N TYR A 28 12.30 8.18 -29.99
CA TYR A 28 13.43 7.50 -29.35
C TYR A 28 14.68 7.62 -30.22
N VAL A 29 15.79 8.05 -29.64
CA VAL A 29 17.08 8.18 -30.32
C VAL A 29 18.20 7.66 -29.45
N ILE A 30 19.21 7.04 -30.06
CA ILE A 30 20.38 6.53 -29.35
C ILE A 30 21.43 7.63 -29.28
N GLU A 31 22.13 7.72 -28.15
CA GLU A 31 23.20 8.68 -27.96
C GLU A 31 24.26 8.60 -29.08
N ASN A 32 24.71 9.77 -29.56
CA ASN A 32 25.57 10.02 -30.73
C ASN A 32 24.92 9.82 -32.11
N ASP A 33 23.67 9.37 -32.20
CA ASP A 33 22.95 9.35 -33.48
C ASP A 33 22.35 10.73 -33.79
N SER A 34 21.49 10.83 -34.81
CA SER A 34 20.83 12.07 -35.21
C SER A 34 19.33 11.86 -35.35
N VAL A 35 18.56 12.90 -35.10
CA VAL A 35 17.09 12.89 -35.19
C VAL A 35 16.59 14.12 -35.92
N ASP A 36 15.61 13.94 -36.79
CA ASP A 36 14.94 15.02 -37.51
C ASP A 36 13.50 15.13 -37.01
N LEU A 37 13.09 16.35 -36.64
CA LEU A 37 11.75 16.70 -36.18
C LEU A 37 11.08 17.61 -37.21
N GLU A 38 9.85 17.30 -37.60
CA GLU A 38 9.14 18.02 -38.67
C GLU A 38 7.86 18.67 -38.15
N CYS A 39 7.78 19.99 -38.23
CA CYS A 39 6.61 20.75 -37.83
C CYS A 39 5.53 20.72 -38.93
N PRO A 40 4.29 20.32 -38.63
CA PRO A 40 3.21 20.20 -39.61
C PRO A 40 2.56 21.56 -39.90
N VAL A 41 3.31 22.51 -40.46
CA VAL A 41 2.76 23.84 -40.76
C VAL A 41 1.96 23.78 -42.07
N PRO A 42 0.73 24.31 -42.12
CA PRO A 42 -0.10 24.26 -43.33
C PRO A 42 0.44 25.08 -44.52
N ASP A 43 1.41 25.98 -44.30
CA ASP A 43 2.09 26.75 -45.35
C ASP A 43 3.62 26.65 -45.19
N GLU A 44 4.30 26.04 -46.16
CA GLU A 44 5.77 25.89 -46.21
C GLU A 44 6.52 27.23 -46.23
N ARG A 45 5.83 28.35 -46.49
CA ARG A 45 6.40 29.70 -46.45
C ARG A 45 6.41 30.31 -45.05
N GLN A 46 5.74 29.69 -44.09
CA GLN A 46 5.65 30.19 -42.72
C GLN A 46 6.86 29.73 -41.89
N THR A 47 7.57 30.68 -41.28
CA THR A 47 8.70 30.39 -40.39
C THR A 47 8.21 29.89 -39.04
N SER A 48 8.66 28.71 -38.62
CA SER A 48 8.39 28.16 -37.29
C SER A 48 9.49 28.56 -36.30
N ARG A 49 9.11 28.76 -35.04
CA ARG A 49 10.07 28.87 -33.93
C ARG A 49 10.09 27.57 -33.14
N TRP A 50 11.26 27.18 -32.64
CA TRP A 50 11.41 25.95 -31.85
C TRP A 50 11.78 26.26 -30.42
N THR A 51 11.22 25.50 -29.50
CA THR A 51 11.58 25.53 -28.08
C THR A 51 11.99 24.14 -27.63
N HIS A 52 12.93 24.07 -26.68
CA HIS A 52 13.33 22.88 -25.94
C HIS A 52 13.13 23.13 -24.46
N ASN A 53 12.28 22.34 -23.81
CA ASN A 53 11.90 22.52 -22.40
C ASN A 53 11.47 23.97 -22.07
N ASN A 54 10.69 24.57 -22.97
CA ASN A 54 10.19 25.96 -22.92
C ASN A 54 11.26 27.06 -23.07
N MET A 55 12.49 26.72 -23.45
CA MET A 55 13.52 27.69 -23.82
C MET A 55 13.69 27.71 -25.33
N GLU A 56 13.89 28.90 -25.91
CA GLU A 56 14.08 29.03 -27.36
C GLU A 56 15.35 28.32 -27.83
N VAL A 57 15.23 27.55 -28.91
CA VAL A 57 16.37 26.88 -29.54
C VAL A 57 17.07 27.86 -30.45
N ALA A 58 18.29 28.26 -30.08
CA ALA A 58 19.13 29.10 -30.92
C ALA A 58 19.86 28.26 -31.98
N GLU A 59 19.90 28.77 -33.22
CA GLU A 59 20.62 28.14 -34.34
C GLU A 59 22.13 28.03 -34.12
N GLU A 60 22.70 28.81 -33.19
CA GLU A 60 24.15 28.92 -32.96
C GLU A 60 24.77 27.80 -32.09
N THR A 61 23.99 26.81 -31.66
CA THR A 61 24.55 25.61 -31.00
C THR A 61 24.94 24.56 -32.02
N HIS A 62 26.16 24.02 -31.91
CA HIS A 62 26.75 23.06 -32.86
C HIS A 62 25.93 21.76 -33.12
N SER A 63 24.89 21.49 -32.32
CA SER A 63 24.03 20.31 -32.40
C SER A 63 22.74 20.50 -33.19
N PHE A 64 22.24 21.73 -33.39
CA PHE A 64 20.94 21.98 -34.02
C PHE A 64 21.10 22.60 -35.42
N THR A 65 20.32 22.10 -36.37
CA THR A 65 20.26 22.65 -37.74
C THR A 65 18.83 22.77 -38.21
N PHE A 66 18.44 23.94 -38.71
CA PHE A 66 17.11 24.20 -39.26
C PHE A 66 17.11 24.00 -40.78
N SER A 67 16.00 23.49 -41.32
CA SER A 67 15.78 23.43 -42.77
C SER A 67 14.33 23.80 -43.13
N GLY A 68 14.12 24.19 -44.40
CA GLY A 68 12.79 24.55 -44.93
C GLY A 68 12.09 25.65 -44.15
N ASN A 69 12.66 26.86 -44.05
CA ASN A 69 12.14 27.96 -43.23
C ASN A 69 11.93 27.59 -41.74
N ALA A 70 12.83 26.77 -41.18
CA ALA A 70 12.71 26.20 -39.83
C ALA A 70 11.46 25.30 -39.63
N ALA A 71 10.84 24.81 -40.70
CA ALA A 71 9.81 23.79 -40.60
C ALA A 71 10.37 22.45 -40.07
N ALA A 72 11.67 22.18 -40.28
CA ALA A 72 12.33 21.01 -39.71
C ALA A 72 13.54 21.38 -38.84
N LEU A 73 13.72 20.63 -37.76
CA LEU A 73 14.83 20.72 -36.82
C LEU A 73 15.59 19.39 -36.80
N SER A 74 16.86 19.42 -37.19
CA SER A 74 17.77 18.27 -37.12
C SER A 74 18.74 18.42 -35.96
N ILE A 75 18.77 17.42 -35.08
CA ILE A 75 19.68 17.33 -33.93
C ILE A 75 20.77 16.32 -34.26
N ARG A 76 22.02 16.76 -34.34
CA ARG A 76 23.19 15.94 -34.67
C ARG A 76 23.95 15.53 -33.42
N SER A 77 24.48 14.31 -33.43
CA SER A 77 25.28 13.75 -32.33
C SER A 77 24.58 13.93 -30.97
N VAL A 78 23.34 13.45 -30.90
CA VAL A 78 22.44 13.65 -29.76
C VAL A 78 23.07 13.14 -28.47
N ASN A 79 22.99 13.93 -27.40
CA ASN A 79 23.46 13.55 -26.06
C ASN A 79 22.35 13.68 -25.01
N GLN A 80 22.61 13.26 -23.77
CA GLN A 80 21.61 13.27 -22.70
C GLN A 80 21.01 14.66 -22.37
N GLN A 81 21.69 15.77 -22.70
CA GLN A 81 21.17 17.12 -22.49
C GLN A 81 20.13 17.53 -23.53
N ASP A 82 20.17 16.91 -24.71
CA ASP A 82 19.20 17.14 -25.78
C ASP A 82 17.86 16.43 -25.50
N ALA A 83 17.82 15.50 -24.54
CA ALA A 83 16.59 14.86 -24.12
C ALA A 83 15.60 15.90 -23.55
N GLY A 84 14.32 15.74 -23.84
CA GLY A 84 13.27 16.63 -23.34
C GLY A 84 12.17 16.88 -24.35
N ILE A 85 11.35 17.90 -24.08
CA ILE A 85 10.20 18.23 -24.90
C ILE A 85 10.56 19.39 -25.83
N PHE A 86 10.55 19.11 -27.13
CA PHE A 86 10.61 20.11 -28.17
C PHE A 86 9.20 20.52 -28.57
N ALA A 87 9.00 21.80 -28.87
CA ALA A 87 7.75 22.27 -29.44
C ALA A 87 8.02 23.26 -30.57
N CYS A 88 7.31 23.09 -31.68
CA CYS A 88 7.29 24.08 -32.74
C CYS A 88 6.11 25.03 -32.55
N LEU A 89 6.38 26.32 -32.70
CA LEU A 89 5.46 27.43 -32.54
C LEU A 89 5.25 28.10 -33.90
N ASP A 90 4.02 28.53 -34.16
CA ASP A 90 3.72 29.38 -35.32
C ASP A 90 4.14 30.85 -35.08
N GLN A 91 3.87 31.71 -36.06
CA GLN A 91 4.18 33.14 -35.97
C GLN A 91 3.42 33.88 -34.84
N ASN A 92 2.33 33.31 -34.34
CA ASN A 92 1.53 33.86 -33.24
C ASN A 92 1.96 33.28 -31.88
N GLU A 93 3.12 32.61 -31.81
CA GLU A 93 3.61 31.88 -30.64
C GLU A 93 2.66 30.78 -30.16
N THR A 94 1.76 30.31 -31.03
CA THR A 94 0.85 29.22 -30.72
C THR A 94 1.55 27.90 -31.00
N GLN A 95 1.45 26.98 -30.04
CA GLN A 95 2.09 25.67 -30.14
C GLN A 95 1.39 24.80 -31.18
N VAL A 96 2.13 24.43 -32.25
CA VAL A 96 1.62 23.64 -33.37
C VAL A 96 1.76 22.14 -33.12
N ARG A 97 2.94 21.69 -32.66
CA ARG A 97 3.21 20.28 -32.33
C ARG A 97 4.28 20.16 -31.27
N ARG A 98 4.23 19.07 -30.49
CA ARG A 98 5.26 18.72 -29.51
C ARG A 98 5.92 17.39 -29.83
N PHE A 99 7.21 17.31 -29.57
CA PHE A 99 8.02 16.10 -29.67
C PHE A 99 8.69 15.84 -28.33
N TRP A 100 8.57 14.63 -27.81
CA TRP A 100 9.37 14.20 -26.67
C TRP A 100 10.55 13.39 -27.19
N VAL A 101 11.73 14.01 -27.23
CA VAL A 101 12.96 13.35 -27.61
C VAL A 101 13.51 12.61 -26.39
N VAL A 102 13.54 11.28 -26.48
CA VAL A 102 14.05 10.39 -25.44
C VAL A 102 15.41 9.86 -25.90
N VAL A 103 16.46 10.16 -25.13
CA VAL A 103 17.84 9.83 -25.50
C VAL A 103 18.29 8.58 -24.74
N LEU A 104 18.29 7.47 -25.46
CA LEU A 104 18.67 6.17 -24.95
C LEU A 104 20.20 6.04 -24.92
N LYS A 105 20.73 5.53 -23.82
CA LYS A 105 22.14 5.15 -23.76
C LYS A 105 22.40 4.03 -24.76
N ASP A 106 23.48 4.16 -25.52
CA ASP A 106 23.95 3.07 -26.36
C ASP A 106 24.22 1.82 -25.49
N PHE A 107 23.87 0.67 -26.02
CA PHE A 107 24.01 -0.61 -25.33
C PHE A 107 24.73 -1.58 -26.24
N HIS A 108 25.73 -2.25 -25.70
CA HIS A 108 26.35 -3.37 -26.38
C HIS A 108 26.34 -4.57 -25.43
N PRO A 109 25.91 -5.75 -25.89
CA PRO A 109 26.00 -6.94 -25.06
C PRO A 109 27.47 -7.16 -24.68
N THR A 110 27.75 -7.33 -23.38
CA THR A 110 29.10 -7.53 -22.83
C THR A 110 29.83 -8.68 -23.52
N THR A 111 29.07 -9.71 -23.93
CA THR A 111 29.53 -10.83 -24.71
C THR A 111 28.71 -10.95 -25.99
N ARG A 112 29.34 -10.72 -27.15
CA ARG A 112 28.71 -10.90 -28.47
C ARG A 112 28.66 -12.36 -28.91
N ASN A 113 29.60 -13.19 -28.47
CA ASN A 113 29.69 -14.61 -28.83
C ASN A 113 29.69 -15.49 -27.58
N VAL A 114 28.67 -16.32 -27.42
CA VAL A 114 28.48 -17.19 -26.25
C VAL A 114 28.56 -18.65 -26.69
N ASN A 115 29.31 -19.48 -25.97
CA ASN A 115 29.42 -20.90 -26.27
C ASN A 115 28.59 -21.72 -25.29
N TYR A 116 27.77 -22.65 -25.80
CA TYR A 116 27.02 -23.61 -25.02
C TYR A 116 27.49 -25.03 -25.37
N VAL A 117 27.65 -25.85 -24.33
CA VAL A 117 27.84 -27.29 -24.47
C VAL A 117 26.58 -27.96 -23.95
N VAL A 118 25.91 -28.76 -24.78
CA VAL A 118 24.61 -29.36 -24.46
C VAL A 118 24.67 -30.86 -24.67
N LYS A 119 24.11 -31.61 -23.72
CA LYS A 119 23.99 -33.06 -23.81
C LYS A 119 22.81 -33.44 -24.69
N TYR A 120 22.96 -34.53 -25.44
CA TYR A 120 21.88 -35.14 -26.21
C TYR A 120 20.60 -35.35 -25.35
N GLY A 121 19.45 -34.95 -25.89
CA GLY A 121 18.12 -35.02 -25.28
C GLY A 121 17.78 -33.88 -24.31
N ASP A 122 18.76 -33.06 -23.90
CA ASP A 122 18.50 -31.97 -22.96
C ASP A 122 17.75 -30.80 -23.62
N THR A 123 17.08 -29.99 -22.80
CA THR A 123 16.42 -28.74 -23.24
C THR A 123 17.12 -27.55 -22.59
N ILE A 124 17.48 -26.56 -23.39
CA ILE A 124 18.14 -25.33 -22.93
C ILE A 124 17.45 -24.06 -23.44
N LYS A 125 17.68 -22.95 -22.75
CA LYS A 125 17.19 -21.62 -23.13
C LYS A 125 18.35 -20.68 -23.44
N LEU A 126 18.30 -20.06 -24.61
CA LEU A 126 19.21 -19.01 -25.05
C LEU A 126 18.58 -17.65 -24.78
N HIS A 127 19.32 -16.76 -24.09
CA HIS A 127 18.83 -15.43 -23.72
C HIS A 127 19.52 -14.34 -24.56
N CYS A 128 18.74 -13.65 -25.39
CA CYS A 128 19.28 -12.62 -26.30
C CYS A 128 19.76 -11.37 -25.54
N CYS A 129 19.08 -11.03 -24.44
CA CYS A 129 19.35 -9.82 -23.64
C CYS A 129 19.36 -8.53 -24.49
N LEU A 130 18.41 -8.37 -25.41
CA LEU A 130 18.21 -7.10 -26.12
C LEU A 130 17.76 -6.03 -25.12
N LYS A 131 18.25 -4.80 -25.31
CA LYS A 131 17.79 -3.62 -24.57
C LYS A 131 16.78 -2.85 -25.40
N TYR A 132 15.72 -2.35 -24.79
CA TYR A 132 14.62 -1.62 -25.46
C TYR A 132 13.83 -2.43 -26.51
N PRO A 133 13.55 -3.74 -26.29
CA PRO A 133 12.88 -4.57 -27.31
C PRO A 133 11.47 -4.09 -27.69
N GLY A 134 10.81 -3.30 -26.85
CA GLY A 134 9.47 -2.78 -27.11
C GLY A 134 9.41 -1.70 -28.20
N ILE A 135 10.52 -1.05 -28.52
CA ILE A 135 10.59 0.07 -29.48
C ILE A 135 11.49 -0.21 -30.69
N MET A 136 12.15 -1.37 -30.75
CA MET A 136 12.98 -1.75 -31.91
C MET A 136 12.17 -1.87 -33.19
N ASP A 137 12.73 -1.39 -34.30
CA ASP A 137 12.16 -1.48 -35.66
C ASP A 137 12.08 -2.93 -36.13
N THR A 138 13.13 -3.71 -35.84
CA THR A 138 13.19 -5.14 -36.17
C THR A 138 13.75 -5.94 -35.00
N LYS A 139 13.28 -7.18 -34.89
CA LYS A 139 13.75 -8.18 -33.92
C LYS A 139 13.78 -9.53 -34.60
N TYR A 140 14.85 -10.29 -34.40
CA TYR A 140 14.98 -11.59 -35.04
C TYR A 140 15.76 -12.59 -34.20
N TRP A 141 15.43 -13.86 -34.45
CA TRP A 141 16.30 -15.00 -34.20
C TRP A 141 16.60 -15.65 -35.54
N ARG A 142 17.87 -15.94 -35.80
CA ARG A 142 18.33 -16.64 -36.99
C ARG A 142 19.17 -17.83 -36.59
N GLN A 143 19.02 -18.94 -37.32
CA GLN A 143 19.98 -20.03 -37.28
C GLN A 143 20.87 -19.86 -38.51
N GLU A 144 22.18 -19.72 -38.33
CA GLU A 144 23.11 -19.38 -39.42
C GLU A 144 23.43 -20.56 -40.36
N TYR A 145 22.92 -21.77 -40.07
CA TYR A 145 23.09 -22.93 -40.93
C TYR A 145 21.75 -23.57 -41.31
N THR A 146 21.61 -23.85 -42.62
CA THR A 146 20.47 -24.55 -43.23
C THR A 146 20.42 -26.01 -42.81
N LEU A 147 19.35 -26.42 -42.13
CA LEU A 147 18.95 -27.84 -42.12
C LEU A 147 18.54 -28.25 -43.53
N ARG A 148 19.04 -29.40 -43.97
CA ARG A 148 18.62 -30.06 -45.22
C ARG A 148 17.21 -30.64 -45.16
N ASP A 149 16.51 -30.56 -44.04
CA ASP A 149 15.10 -30.91 -43.97
C ASP A 149 14.37 -30.10 -42.91
N SER A 150 13.18 -29.61 -43.23
CA SER A 150 12.45 -28.61 -42.44
C SER A 150 11.54 -29.20 -41.35
N SER A 151 11.51 -30.54 -41.25
CA SER A 151 10.62 -31.34 -40.40
C SER A 151 11.15 -31.63 -38.98
N GLU A 152 12.45 -31.43 -38.70
CA GLU A 152 13.08 -31.69 -37.39
C GLU A 152 13.65 -30.41 -36.76
N ARG A 153 12.85 -29.34 -36.68
CA ARG A 153 13.27 -28.10 -35.99
C ARG A 153 13.07 -28.23 -34.47
N HIS A 154 14.12 -28.66 -33.77
CA HIS A 154 14.23 -28.69 -32.31
C HIS A 154 14.51 -27.31 -31.69
N PHE A 155 13.87 -26.28 -32.25
CA PHE A 155 14.08 -24.87 -31.92
C PHE A 155 12.75 -24.13 -31.96
N ARG A 156 12.43 -23.38 -30.90
CA ARG A 156 11.29 -22.46 -30.90
C ARG A 156 11.65 -21.15 -30.21
N THR A 157 11.16 -20.04 -30.76
CA THR A 157 11.19 -18.75 -30.06
C THR A 157 9.99 -18.67 -29.12
N THR A 158 10.19 -18.14 -27.92
CA THR A 158 9.07 -17.88 -27.01
C THR A 158 8.31 -16.62 -27.45
N SER A 159 7.06 -16.46 -26.98
CA SER A 159 6.27 -15.23 -27.19
C SER A 159 6.98 -13.98 -26.65
N GLU A 160 7.81 -14.17 -25.62
CA GLU A 160 8.76 -13.19 -25.13
C GLU A 160 10.01 -13.24 -26.03
N TRP A 161 10.17 -12.25 -26.92
CA TRP A 161 11.25 -12.15 -27.92
C TRP A 161 12.68 -12.28 -27.36
N GLY A 162 12.85 -12.16 -26.04
CA GLY A 162 14.13 -12.25 -25.34
C GLY A 162 14.72 -13.65 -25.20
N THR A 163 13.95 -14.72 -25.45
CA THR A 163 14.41 -16.10 -25.23
C THR A 163 14.08 -17.02 -26.40
N ALA A 164 15.01 -17.92 -26.72
CA ALA A 164 14.76 -19.06 -27.59
C ALA A 164 15.03 -20.37 -26.86
N GLU A 165 14.27 -21.41 -27.16
CA GLU A 165 14.37 -22.73 -26.54
C GLU A 165 14.83 -23.75 -27.56
N LEU A 166 15.91 -24.45 -27.23
CA LEU A 166 16.39 -25.64 -27.93
C LEU A 166 15.93 -26.85 -27.12
N TYR A 167 14.99 -27.64 -27.65
CA TYR A 167 14.37 -28.75 -26.92
C TYR A 167 14.74 -30.09 -27.55
N ASP A 168 14.86 -31.14 -26.75
CA ASP A 168 15.29 -32.48 -27.21
C ASP A 168 16.54 -32.39 -28.10
N PHE A 169 17.61 -31.82 -27.54
CA PHE A 169 18.82 -31.46 -28.28
C PHE A 169 19.47 -32.67 -28.96
N ASN A 170 19.77 -32.57 -30.25
CA ASN A 170 20.44 -33.62 -31.03
C ASN A 170 21.44 -33.02 -32.03
N SER A 171 22.04 -33.86 -32.88
CA SER A 171 23.05 -33.45 -33.86
C SER A 171 22.54 -32.45 -34.90
N ALA A 172 21.23 -32.39 -35.17
CA ALA A 172 20.61 -31.39 -36.05
C ALA A 172 20.47 -30.01 -35.37
N THR A 173 20.49 -29.98 -34.04
CA THR A 173 20.40 -28.75 -33.22
C THR A 173 21.76 -28.10 -32.97
N VAL A 174 22.87 -28.79 -33.28
CA VAL A 174 24.23 -28.24 -33.23
C VAL A 174 24.38 -27.12 -34.26
N GLY A 175 24.93 -25.98 -33.85
CA GLY A 175 25.18 -24.89 -34.79
C GLY A 175 25.27 -23.52 -34.14
N LYS A 176 25.18 -22.51 -35.01
CA LYS A 176 25.30 -21.11 -34.66
C LYS A 176 23.95 -20.43 -34.74
N PHE A 177 23.54 -19.81 -33.64
CA PHE A 177 22.27 -19.10 -33.50
C PHE A 177 22.57 -17.62 -33.30
N GLY A 178 22.05 -16.77 -34.18
CA GLY A 178 22.08 -15.32 -34.03
C GLY A 178 20.76 -14.82 -33.46
N CYS A 179 20.83 -13.80 -32.63
CA CYS A 179 19.67 -13.02 -32.23
C CYS A 179 20.03 -11.55 -32.27
N GLY A 180 19.07 -10.71 -32.59
CA GLY A 180 19.37 -9.30 -32.78
C GLY A 180 18.14 -8.45 -33.01
N GLY A 181 18.41 -7.16 -33.14
CA GLY A 181 17.41 -6.18 -33.51
C GLY A 181 18.04 -4.88 -33.97
N GLN A 182 17.21 -4.03 -34.55
CA GLN A 182 17.59 -2.73 -35.07
C GLN A 182 16.72 -1.65 -34.44
N LEU A 183 17.32 -0.52 -34.08
CA LEU A 183 16.63 0.72 -33.73
C LEU A 183 17.34 1.86 -34.44
N GLY A 184 16.66 2.48 -35.40
CA GLY A 184 17.24 3.48 -36.28
C GLY A 184 18.42 2.92 -37.06
N ARG A 185 19.61 3.51 -36.87
CA ARG A 185 20.85 3.11 -37.56
C ARG A 185 21.68 2.08 -36.79
N ARG A 186 21.29 1.74 -35.57
CA ARG A 186 22.04 0.81 -34.71
C ARG A 186 21.48 -0.59 -34.82
N ASN A 187 22.39 -1.54 -35.04
CA ASN A 187 22.11 -2.96 -35.08
C ASN A 187 22.78 -3.62 -33.89
N TRP A 188 22.02 -4.43 -33.17
CA TRP A 188 22.53 -5.28 -32.11
C TRP A 188 22.41 -6.72 -32.52
N GLU A 189 23.50 -7.45 -32.37
CA GLU A 189 23.54 -8.87 -32.65
C GLU A 189 24.36 -9.58 -31.58
N ARG A 190 23.82 -10.72 -31.15
CA ARG A 190 24.50 -11.70 -30.33
C ARG A 190 24.43 -13.05 -31.02
N THR A 191 25.50 -13.80 -30.89
CA THR A 191 25.61 -15.13 -31.44
C THR A 191 25.89 -16.15 -30.34
N PHE A 192 25.22 -17.29 -30.44
CA PHE A 192 25.41 -18.48 -29.64
C PHE A 192 25.99 -19.59 -30.50
N ASN A 193 27.14 -20.14 -30.12
CA ASN A 193 27.67 -21.37 -30.69
C ASN A 193 27.28 -22.52 -29.78
N VAL A 194 26.47 -23.44 -30.27
CA VAL A 194 25.95 -24.57 -29.51
C VAL A 194 26.57 -25.85 -30.05
N VAL A 195 27.26 -26.58 -29.18
CA VAL A 195 27.93 -27.84 -29.51
C VAL A 195 27.44 -28.96 -28.61
N GLU A 196 27.50 -30.18 -29.13
CA GLU A 196 27.20 -31.38 -28.34
C GLU A 196 28.34 -31.71 -27.36
N GLY A 197 27.99 -32.16 -26.16
CA GLY A 197 28.96 -32.65 -25.18
C GLY A 197 28.38 -33.69 -24.23
N THR A 198 29.22 -34.23 -23.35
CA THR A 198 28.83 -35.29 -22.41
C THR A 198 27.96 -34.79 -21.25
N LYS A 199 27.92 -33.46 -21.03
CA LYS A 199 27.12 -32.77 -20.00
C LYS A 199 26.65 -31.43 -20.53
N THR A 200 25.48 -30.99 -20.09
CA THR A 200 24.98 -29.64 -20.37
C THR A 200 25.62 -28.63 -19.43
N MET A 201 26.32 -27.65 -20.01
CA MET A 201 26.85 -26.48 -19.31
C MET A 201 25.91 -25.32 -19.58
N ILE A 202 25.06 -25.00 -18.61
CA ILE A 202 24.14 -23.86 -18.72
C ILE A 202 24.92 -22.59 -18.45
N TYR A 203 25.28 -21.88 -19.51
CA TYR A 203 25.69 -20.49 -19.39
C TYR A 203 24.43 -19.63 -19.24
N ARG A 204 24.31 -18.85 -18.16
CA ARG A 204 23.32 -17.78 -18.11
C ARG A 204 24.10 -16.49 -18.36
N PRO A 205 24.01 -15.90 -19.57
CA PRO A 205 24.62 -14.59 -19.76
C PRO A 205 24.03 -13.65 -18.72
N GLU A 206 24.87 -12.82 -18.11
CA GLU A 206 24.40 -11.67 -17.34
C GLU A 206 23.66 -10.75 -18.31
N CYS A 207 22.37 -11.01 -18.52
CA CYS A 207 21.49 -9.99 -19.06
C CYS A 207 21.58 -8.82 -18.10
N HIS A 208 21.59 -7.60 -18.64
CA HIS A 208 21.40 -6.40 -17.86
C HIS A 208 19.94 -6.42 -17.34
N MET A 209 19.65 -7.31 -16.39
CA MET A 209 18.42 -7.24 -15.63
C MET A 209 18.57 -5.97 -14.84
N ILE A 210 17.67 -5.02 -15.06
CA ILE A 210 17.54 -3.88 -14.18
C ILE A 210 17.09 -4.50 -12.86
N ASN A 211 18.05 -4.77 -12.00
CA ASN A 211 17.74 -5.05 -10.62
C ASN A 211 17.21 -3.73 -10.10
N TRP A 212 15.88 -3.61 -10.01
CA TRP A 212 15.20 -2.50 -9.36
C TRP A 212 15.51 -2.58 -7.87
N ASP A 213 16.78 -2.44 -7.53
CA ASP A 213 17.22 -2.31 -6.17
C ASP A 213 16.88 -0.88 -5.78
N ILE A 214 15.81 -0.73 -5.01
CA ILE A 214 15.31 0.53 -4.47
C ILE A 214 16.42 1.30 -3.70
N ARG A 215 17.55 0.64 -3.35
CA ARG A 215 18.75 1.27 -2.78
C ARG A 215 19.60 2.06 -3.77
N SER A 216 19.45 1.85 -5.08
CA SER A 216 20.02 2.76 -6.08
C SER A 216 19.28 4.10 -6.04
N ALA A 217 19.88 5.16 -6.57
CA ALA A 217 19.39 6.54 -6.42
C ALA A 217 18.02 6.74 -7.10
N HIS A 218 16.96 6.38 -6.39
CA HIS A 218 15.57 6.60 -6.75
C HIS A 218 15.08 7.89 -6.14
N GLN A 219 14.12 8.51 -6.81
CA GLN A 219 13.41 9.66 -6.30
C GLN A 219 11.92 9.35 -6.25
N ALA A 220 11.23 9.93 -5.27
CA ALA A 220 9.83 9.70 -5.06
C ALA A 220 9.04 11.01 -5.11
N VAL A 221 7.78 10.91 -5.50
CA VAL A 221 6.80 11.96 -5.30
C VAL A 221 5.48 11.37 -4.83
N ASP A 222 4.83 12.10 -3.93
CA ASP A 222 3.47 11.80 -3.53
C ASP A 222 2.49 12.62 -4.38
N LEU A 223 1.44 11.95 -4.83
CA LEU A 223 0.33 12.48 -5.61
C LEU A 223 -0.95 12.27 -4.81
N ILE A 224 -1.89 13.20 -4.89
CA ILE A 224 -3.23 13.05 -4.32
C ILE A 224 -4.29 13.31 -5.38
N GLY A 225 -5.40 12.56 -5.38
CA GLY A 225 -6.46 12.80 -6.33
C GLY A 225 -7.65 11.87 -6.27
N SER A 226 -8.73 12.29 -6.92
CA SER A 226 -9.95 11.51 -7.06
C SER A 226 -9.77 10.39 -8.07
N VAL A 227 -10.36 9.22 -7.77
CA VAL A 227 -10.42 8.07 -8.67
C VAL A 227 -11.89 7.77 -8.96
N LYS A 228 -12.23 7.54 -10.24
CA LYS A 228 -13.57 7.20 -10.72
C LYS A 228 -13.55 5.84 -11.38
N PHE A 229 -14.47 4.97 -10.98
CA PHE A 229 -14.74 3.65 -11.57
C PHE A 229 -16.07 3.73 -12.33
N GLY A 230 -16.00 3.75 -13.67
CA GLY A 230 -17.13 4.02 -14.54
C GLY A 230 -17.74 5.40 -14.24
N ASP A 231 -18.94 5.40 -13.69
CA ASP A 231 -19.65 6.62 -13.31
C ASP A 231 -19.58 6.99 -11.83
N SER A 232 -18.99 6.13 -11.00
CA SER A 232 -18.92 6.33 -9.56
C SER A 232 -17.52 6.72 -9.10
N TYR A 233 -17.43 7.71 -8.22
CA TYR A 233 -16.18 8.00 -7.51
C TYR A 233 -15.89 6.93 -6.47
N LEU A 234 -14.60 6.74 -6.16
CA LEU A 234 -14.18 5.94 -5.03
C LEU A 234 -14.86 6.47 -3.76
N THR A 235 -15.49 5.57 -3.02
CA THR A 235 -16.03 5.86 -1.69
C THR A 235 -15.07 5.34 -0.64
N TYR A 236 -14.75 6.19 0.33
CA TYR A 236 -13.88 5.78 1.42
C TYR A 236 -14.53 4.70 2.29
N HIS A 237 -13.72 3.74 2.70
CA HIS A 237 -13.99 2.85 3.83
C HIS A 237 -12.70 2.71 4.64
N PRO A 238 -12.74 2.72 5.99
CA PRO A 238 -11.55 2.60 6.82
C PRO A 238 -10.62 1.43 6.47
N ARG A 239 -11.18 0.28 6.07
CA ARG A 239 -10.42 -0.90 5.62
C ARG A 239 -9.47 -0.62 4.45
N LEU A 240 -9.70 0.41 3.62
CA LEU A 240 -8.79 0.80 2.53
C LEU A 240 -7.45 1.34 3.06
N ASN A 241 -7.40 1.78 4.32
CA ASN A 241 -6.18 2.22 4.98
C ASN A 241 -5.54 1.13 5.85
N VAL A 242 -6.17 -0.04 5.99
CA VAL A 242 -5.56 -1.21 6.67
C VAL A 242 -4.67 -1.93 5.67
N ILE A 243 -3.39 -2.10 5.97
CA ILE A 243 -2.41 -2.57 4.97
C ILE A 243 -2.69 -4.00 4.49
N ALA A 244 -3.12 -4.87 5.41
CA ALA A 244 -3.31 -6.29 5.12
C ALA A 244 -4.69 -6.66 4.56
N THR A 245 -5.58 -5.69 4.28
CA THR A 245 -6.92 -6.03 3.76
C THR A 245 -6.90 -6.29 2.26
N ASN A 246 -7.73 -7.25 1.84
CA ASN A 246 -7.97 -7.51 0.42
C ASN A 246 -8.49 -6.27 -0.32
N ASP A 247 -9.28 -5.42 0.35
CA ASP A 247 -9.83 -4.19 -0.26
C ASP A 247 -8.71 -3.24 -0.69
N ARG A 248 -7.72 -3.01 0.19
CA ARG A 248 -6.56 -2.16 -0.10
C ARG A 248 -5.66 -2.78 -1.16
N VAL A 249 -5.32 -4.07 -1.02
CA VAL A 249 -4.47 -4.79 -1.98
C VAL A 249 -5.10 -4.76 -3.37
N THR A 250 -6.42 -4.99 -3.46
CA THR A 250 -7.16 -4.92 -4.73
C THR A 250 -7.13 -3.51 -5.31
N LEU A 251 -7.41 -2.48 -4.50
CA LEU A 251 -7.36 -1.08 -4.96
C LEU A 251 -5.96 -0.71 -5.47
N GLN A 252 -4.90 -1.04 -4.72
CA GLN A 252 -3.53 -0.82 -5.15
C GLN A 252 -3.23 -1.52 -6.46
N GLN A 253 -3.55 -2.82 -6.59
CA GLN A 253 -3.29 -3.56 -7.81
C GLN A 253 -4.03 -2.97 -9.02
N VAL A 254 -5.28 -2.55 -8.84
CA VAL A 254 -6.07 -1.92 -9.92
C VAL A 254 -5.44 -0.59 -10.33
N LEU A 255 -5.05 0.26 -9.38
CA LEU A 255 -4.40 1.54 -9.67
C LEU A 255 -3.03 1.37 -10.34
N VAL A 256 -2.21 0.44 -9.84
CA VAL A 256 -0.90 0.11 -10.41
C VAL A 256 -1.06 -0.39 -11.84
N ASN A 257 -1.91 -1.40 -12.06
CA ASN A 257 -2.16 -1.96 -13.39
C ASN A 257 -2.66 -0.91 -14.38
N TYR A 258 -3.57 -0.05 -13.93
CA TYR A 258 -4.11 1.00 -14.76
C TYR A 258 -3.04 2.06 -15.09
N LEU A 259 -2.30 2.55 -14.09
CA LEU A 259 -1.23 3.54 -14.31
C LEU A 259 -0.15 3.00 -15.25
N HIS A 260 0.23 1.73 -15.15
CA HIS A 260 1.16 1.11 -16.11
C HIS A 260 0.62 1.09 -17.54
N LYS A 261 -0.69 0.86 -17.73
CA LYS A 261 -1.32 0.83 -19.07
C LYS A 261 -1.34 2.19 -19.76
N ILE A 262 -1.52 3.26 -19.00
CA ILE A 262 -1.67 4.62 -19.55
C ILE A 262 -0.37 5.40 -19.64
N ARG A 263 0.76 4.77 -19.29
CA ARG A 263 2.08 5.35 -19.49
C ARG A 263 2.33 5.57 -20.98
N ARG A 264 2.76 6.79 -21.33
CA ARG A 264 3.23 7.11 -22.68
C ARG A 264 4.41 6.25 -23.12
N ASP A 265 5.25 5.81 -22.19
CA ASP A 265 6.42 4.97 -22.42
C ASP A 265 6.17 3.48 -22.12
N TRP A 266 4.92 3.00 -22.20
CA TRP A 266 4.56 1.61 -21.84
C TRP A 266 5.43 0.55 -22.55
N GLN A 267 5.92 0.82 -23.76
CA GLN A 267 6.83 -0.07 -24.52
C GLN A 267 8.19 -0.26 -23.83
N LEU A 268 8.56 0.64 -22.92
CA LEU A 268 9.83 0.65 -22.20
C LEU A 268 9.66 0.40 -20.69
N GLN A 269 8.48 -0.05 -20.25
CA GLN A 269 8.21 -0.22 -18.82
C GLN A 269 9.18 -1.15 -18.09
N ASP A 270 9.74 -2.16 -18.79
CA ASP A 270 10.71 -3.11 -18.23
C ASP A 270 12.12 -2.50 -18.12
N GLU A 271 12.43 -1.55 -19.01
CA GLU A 271 13.69 -0.80 -19.07
C GLU A 271 13.69 0.40 -18.12
N PHE A 272 12.50 0.91 -17.84
CA PHE A 272 12.29 2.02 -16.93
C PHE A 272 11.14 1.68 -15.99
N PRO A 273 11.37 0.79 -14.99
CA PRO A 273 10.32 0.47 -14.04
C PRO A 273 9.92 1.72 -13.27
N MET A 274 8.72 1.68 -12.68
CA MET A 274 8.24 2.70 -11.76
C MET A 274 7.60 1.99 -10.57
N GLY A 275 7.94 2.43 -9.36
CA GLY A 275 7.27 1.96 -8.16
C GLY A 275 6.03 2.80 -7.92
N ILE A 276 4.87 2.17 -7.75
CA ILE A 276 3.61 2.87 -7.44
C ILE A 276 3.03 2.21 -6.20
N ASN A 277 2.87 2.99 -5.14
CA ASN A 277 2.34 2.49 -3.87
C ASN A 277 1.15 3.32 -3.42
N LEU A 278 0.10 2.66 -2.96
CA LEU A 278 -1.00 3.33 -2.29
C LEU A 278 -0.53 3.74 -0.90
N ILE A 279 -0.55 5.03 -0.58
CA ILE A 279 -0.22 5.52 0.76
C ILE A 279 -1.45 5.42 1.65
N GLU A 280 -2.51 6.12 1.26
CA GLU A 280 -3.77 6.18 1.98
C GLU A 280 -4.90 6.61 1.07
N VAL A 281 -6.12 6.36 1.52
CA VAL A 281 -7.33 6.99 1.01
C VAL A 281 -7.80 7.96 2.07
N HIS A 282 -7.90 9.24 1.71
CA HIS A 282 -8.25 10.31 2.62
C HIS A 282 -9.72 10.14 3.08
N PRO A 283 -10.00 10.05 4.40
CA PRO A 283 -11.33 9.68 4.90
C PRO A 283 -12.40 10.73 4.61
N ILE A 284 -12.02 12.00 4.52
CA ILE A 284 -12.93 13.12 4.27
C ILE A 284 -13.11 13.40 2.77
N MET A 285 -12.01 13.54 2.02
CA MET A 285 -12.04 13.89 0.60
C MET A 285 -12.30 12.70 -0.32
N HIS A 286 -12.18 11.47 0.17
CA HIS A 286 -12.23 10.22 -0.61
C HIS A 286 -11.17 10.15 -1.72
N GLU A 287 -10.14 10.99 -1.64
CA GLU A 287 -9.03 11.02 -2.59
C GLU A 287 -7.95 10.01 -2.21
N VAL A 288 -7.28 9.47 -3.21
CA VAL A 288 -6.19 8.53 -3.05
C VAL A 288 -4.87 9.29 -3.03
N VAL A 289 -4.03 8.99 -2.05
CA VAL A 289 -2.63 9.41 -2.00
C VAL A 289 -1.76 8.26 -2.51
N LEU A 290 -1.03 8.49 -3.60
CA LEU A 290 -0.11 7.54 -4.21
C LEU A 290 1.32 8.04 -4.11
N ARG A 291 2.27 7.13 -3.90
CA ARG A 291 3.69 7.41 -4.07
C ARG A 291 4.20 6.80 -5.34
N VAL A 292 4.78 7.64 -6.18
CA VAL A 292 5.43 7.26 -7.43
C VAL A 292 6.94 7.36 -7.23
N VAL A 293 7.65 6.27 -7.48
CA VAL A 293 9.11 6.13 -7.34
C VAL A 293 9.70 5.90 -8.71
N VAL A 294 10.69 6.71 -9.07
CA VAL A 294 11.32 6.71 -10.39
C VAL A 294 12.84 6.64 -10.25
N GLY A 295 13.48 5.83 -11.08
CA GLY A 295 14.95 5.73 -11.14
C GLY A 295 15.58 6.95 -11.82
N ASN A 296 16.79 7.33 -11.38
CA ASN A 296 17.53 8.46 -11.98
C ASN A 296 17.80 8.29 -13.48
N ASP A 297 18.00 7.07 -13.96
CA ASP A 297 18.22 6.82 -15.39
C ASP A 297 16.96 7.08 -16.21
N HIS A 298 15.76 6.80 -15.69
CA HIS A 298 14.50 7.18 -16.32
C HIS A 298 14.40 8.72 -16.42
N ILE A 299 14.66 9.42 -15.32
CA ILE A 299 14.65 10.90 -15.28
C ILE A 299 15.63 11.52 -16.29
N LYS A 300 16.85 10.98 -16.39
CA LYS A 300 17.88 11.47 -17.31
C LYS A 300 17.52 11.21 -18.78
N THR A 301 17.19 9.96 -19.11
CA THR A 301 16.88 9.51 -20.48
C THR A 301 15.73 10.33 -21.10
N PHE A 302 14.78 10.76 -20.27
CA PHE A 302 13.61 11.53 -20.70
C PHE A 302 13.78 13.05 -20.60
N GLY A 303 14.95 13.56 -20.19
CA GLY A 303 15.28 14.99 -20.22
C GLY A 303 14.94 15.79 -18.96
N PHE A 304 14.73 15.15 -17.80
CA PHE A 304 14.30 15.82 -16.58
C PHE A 304 15.42 16.01 -15.54
N ALA A 305 16.67 15.64 -15.84
CA ALA A 305 17.75 15.63 -14.85
C ALA A 305 18.01 16.98 -14.16
N GLY A 306 17.91 18.08 -14.91
CA GLY A 306 18.15 19.46 -14.46
C GLY A 306 16.89 20.28 -14.16
N ILE A 307 15.71 19.64 -14.12
CA ILE A 307 14.43 20.33 -13.94
C ILE A 307 14.04 20.33 -12.44
N THR A 308 13.60 21.47 -11.91
CA THR A 308 13.00 21.54 -10.56
C THR A 308 11.71 20.72 -10.53
N ASP A 309 11.45 19.98 -9.46
CA ASP A 309 10.32 19.04 -9.40
C ASP A 309 10.34 17.97 -10.51
N ARG A 310 11.53 17.57 -10.99
CA ARG A 310 11.74 16.61 -12.09
C ARG A 310 10.89 15.34 -12.05
N VAL A 311 10.70 14.73 -10.87
CA VAL A 311 9.88 13.51 -10.74
C VAL A 311 8.43 13.82 -11.07
N ILE A 312 7.91 14.95 -10.59
CA ILE A 312 6.54 15.40 -10.84
C ILE A 312 6.37 15.71 -12.30
N LYS A 313 7.27 16.50 -12.89
CA LYS A 313 7.19 16.90 -14.29
C LYS A 313 7.27 15.71 -15.24
N LEU A 314 8.12 14.73 -14.93
CA LEU A 314 8.15 13.46 -15.64
C LEU A 314 6.83 12.71 -15.48
N THR A 315 6.34 12.56 -14.25
CA THR A 315 5.10 11.85 -13.94
C THR A 315 3.88 12.48 -14.63
N GLU A 316 3.80 13.80 -14.63
CA GLU A 316 2.77 14.59 -15.33
C GLU A 316 2.83 14.41 -16.85
N SER A 317 4.04 14.24 -17.40
CA SER A 317 4.24 14.05 -18.83
C SER A 317 3.95 12.60 -19.25
N LEU A 318 4.27 11.62 -18.40
CA LEU A 318 4.11 10.19 -18.68
C LEU A 318 2.67 9.72 -18.62
N PHE A 319 1.92 10.12 -17.59
CA PHE A 319 0.57 9.61 -17.39
C PHE A 319 -0.45 10.48 -18.14
N TYR A 320 -1.19 9.85 -19.04
CA TYR A 320 -2.24 10.51 -19.82
C TYR A 320 -3.50 9.65 -19.85
N ASP A 321 -4.60 10.19 -19.35
CA ASP A 321 -5.89 9.49 -19.37
C ASP A 321 -6.79 10.07 -20.47
N ASN A 322 -7.13 9.23 -21.45
CA ASN A 322 -8.12 9.54 -22.49
C ASN A 322 -9.55 9.09 -22.12
N GLY A 323 -9.76 8.54 -20.92
CA GLY A 323 -11.04 8.06 -20.40
C GLY A 323 -11.51 6.71 -20.95
N THR A 324 -10.71 6.00 -21.75
CA THR A 324 -11.18 4.83 -22.53
C THR A 324 -11.22 3.50 -21.77
N HIS A 325 -10.76 3.44 -20.53
CA HIS A 325 -10.58 2.17 -19.80
C HIS A 325 -11.55 1.97 -18.62
N GLY A 326 -12.64 2.74 -18.56
CA GLY A 326 -13.63 2.64 -17.48
C GLY A 326 -13.10 3.03 -16.10
N LEU A 327 -11.86 3.53 -16.01
CA LEU A 327 -11.26 4.15 -14.84
C LEU A 327 -10.71 5.50 -15.28
N SER A 328 -10.98 6.54 -14.50
CA SER A 328 -10.35 7.85 -14.68
C SER A 328 -9.87 8.42 -13.36
N TYR A 329 -8.88 9.31 -13.42
CA TYR A 329 -8.33 9.94 -12.23
C TYR A 329 -8.00 11.41 -12.47
N ARG A 330 -7.84 12.15 -11.37
CA ARG A 330 -7.33 13.52 -11.39
C ARG A 330 -6.34 13.69 -10.25
N PHE A 331 -5.08 13.37 -10.52
CA PHE A 331 -4.00 13.53 -9.55
C PHE A 331 -3.39 14.94 -9.62
N ARG A 332 -2.92 15.41 -8.47
CA ARG A 332 -2.13 16.63 -8.29
C ARG A 332 -0.96 16.34 -7.35
N LYS A 333 0.07 17.20 -7.39
CA LYS A 333 1.21 17.15 -6.46
C LYS A 333 0.69 17.20 -5.01
N TYR A 334 1.13 16.25 -4.18
CA TYR A 334 0.92 16.31 -2.74
C TYR A 334 2.10 17.04 -2.09
N SER A 335 2.04 18.38 -2.08
CA SER A 335 3.07 19.23 -1.49
C SER A 335 2.92 19.35 0.03
N THR A 336 3.93 19.91 0.70
CA THR A 336 3.85 20.24 2.13
C THR A 336 2.65 21.13 2.43
N ASP A 337 2.45 22.20 1.66
CA ASP A 337 1.28 23.09 1.80
C ASP A 337 -0.05 22.35 1.63
N GLU A 338 -0.12 21.41 0.68
CA GLU A 338 -1.33 20.61 0.48
C GLU A 338 -1.56 19.67 1.67
N SER A 339 -0.48 19.05 2.18
CA SER A 339 -0.54 18.14 3.33
C SER A 339 -1.00 18.84 4.61
N GLU A 340 -0.62 20.10 4.82
CA GLU A 340 -1.09 20.91 5.96
C GLU A 340 -2.57 21.29 5.81
N LYS A 341 -3.00 21.68 4.61
CA LYS A 341 -4.39 22.07 4.34
C LYS A 341 -5.38 20.94 4.58
N ILE A 342 -5.02 19.73 4.16
CA ILE A 342 -5.88 18.55 4.27
C ILE A 342 -5.55 17.70 5.51
N ALA A 343 -4.66 18.16 6.38
CA ALA A 343 -4.33 17.45 7.60
C ALA A 343 -5.60 17.17 8.43
N TYR A 344 -5.69 15.96 8.96
CA TYR A 344 -6.86 15.49 9.69
C TYR A 344 -6.47 14.60 10.88
N GLN A 345 -7.34 14.56 11.87
CA GLN A 345 -7.32 13.60 12.97
C GLN A 345 -8.44 12.57 12.82
N ILE A 346 -8.21 11.39 13.40
CA ILE A 346 -9.23 10.34 13.50
C ILE A 346 -9.38 9.88 14.95
N ALA A 347 -10.61 9.49 15.29
CA ALA A 347 -10.95 8.85 16.54
C ALA A 347 -11.82 7.63 16.27
N PHE A 348 -11.60 6.54 17.01
CA PHE A 348 -12.49 5.40 17.00
C PHE A 348 -13.41 5.43 18.22
N ILE A 349 -14.69 5.17 17.98
CA ILE A 349 -15.68 5.00 19.05
C ILE A 349 -16.34 3.64 18.90
N GLY A 350 -16.72 3.01 20.00
CA GLY A 350 -17.43 1.74 20.00
C GLY A 350 -18.64 1.77 20.91
N GLY A 351 -19.75 1.17 20.49
CA GLY A 351 -20.94 1.07 21.33
C GLY A 351 -21.89 -0.02 20.86
N GLN A 352 -22.77 -0.47 21.75
CA GLN A 352 -23.89 -1.34 21.37
C GLN A 352 -25.01 -0.50 20.75
N LEU A 353 -25.63 -1.03 19.69
CA LEU A 353 -26.76 -0.42 19.01
C LEU A 353 -28.04 -1.23 19.29
N ILE A 354 -29.07 -0.55 19.77
CA ILE A 354 -30.38 -1.14 20.10
C ILE A 354 -31.45 -0.36 19.36
N GLU A 355 -32.40 -1.06 18.74
CA GLU A 355 -33.55 -0.47 18.05
C GLU A 355 -34.85 -1.06 18.61
N GLY A 356 -35.53 -0.29 19.46
CA GLY A 356 -36.69 -0.72 20.22
C GLY A 356 -36.30 -1.84 21.19
N ILE A 357 -36.71 -3.07 20.88
CA ILE A 357 -36.36 -4.28 21.62
C ILE A 357 -35.27 -5.11 20.92
N LYS A 358 -34.89 -4.75 19.69
CA LYS A 358 -33.94 -5.49 18.87
C LYS A 358 -32.53 -5.00 19.19
N LYS A 359 -31.71 -5.87 19.79
CA LYS A 359 -30.26 -5.64 19.90
C LYS A 359 -29.62 -6.01 18.56
N TYR A 360 -28.82 -5.11 17.98
CA TYR A 360 -28.02 -5.47 16.82
C TYR A 360 -26.97 -6.48 17.26
N ALA A 361 -27.01 -7.67 16.67
CA ALA A 361 -26.03 -8.71 16.90
C ALA A 361 -25.05 -8.76 15.71
N TYR A 362 -23.82 -9.17 16.00
CA TYR A 362 -22.83 -9.46 14.97
C TYR A 362 -23.38 -10.42 13.89
N GLY A 363 -23.05 -10.13 12.63
CA GLY A 363 -23.40 -10.96 11.48
C GLY A 363 -22.59 -10.61 10.24
N ALA A 364 -22.32 -11.61 9.39
CA ALA A 364 -21.47 -11.48 8.20
C ALA A 364 -21.95 -10.39 7.23
N GLN A 365 -23.25 -10.09 7.22
CA GLN A 365 -23.86 -9.02 6.41
C GLN A 365 -23.35 -7.61 6.76
N PHE A 366 -22.74 -7.42 7.93
CA PHE A 366 -22.15 -6.16 8.38
C PHE A 366 -20.65 -6.06 8.11
N GLU A 367 -20.04 -7.05 7.46
CA GLU A 367 -18.59 -7.06 7.19
C GLU A 367 -18.21 -6.49 5.83
N ASP A 368 -19.13 -6.52 4.86
CA ASP A 368 -18.91 -6.03 3.50
C ASP A 368 -19.60 -4.68 3.28
N PRO A 369 -18.85 -3.59 3.05
CA PRO A 369 -19.39 -2.25 2.85
C PRO A 369 -20.31 -2.11 1.62
N ARG A 370 -20.28 -3.08 0.72
CA ARG A 370 -21.10 -3.11 -0.50
C ARG A 370 -22.52 -3.61 -0.24
N LEU A 371 -22.75 -4.32 0.87
CA LEU A 371 -24.05 -4.87 1.22
C LEU A 371 -24.98 -3.81 1.80
N GLU A 372 -26.27 -3.94 1.53
CA GLU A 372 -27.32 -3.02 2.00
C GLU A 372 -27.37 -2.97 3.53
N ALA A 373 -27.27 -4.12 4.21
CA ALA A 373 -27.27 -4.19 5.67
C ALA A 373 -26.17 -3.35 6.33
N TYR A 374 -24.95 -3.36 5.78
CA TYR A 374 -23.88 -2.48 6.26
C TYR A 374 -24.21 -1.01 5.98
N ARG A 375 -24.71 -0.67 4.78
CA ARG A 375 -25.03 0.72 4.41
C ARG A 375 -26.12 1.29 5.31
N ASP A 376 -27.12 0.49 5.66
CA ASP A 376 -28.18 0.86 6.59
C ASP A 376 -27.65 1.04 8.01
N LEU A 377 -26.79 0.14 8.49
CA LEU A 377 -26.11 0.29 9.77
C LEU A 377 -25.28 1.58 9.81
N ASN A 378 -24.47 1.82 8.78
CA ASN A 378 -23.64 3.02 8.64
C ASN A 378 -24.49 4.29 8.63
N ARG A 379 -25.56 4.33 7.83
CA ARG A 379 -26.48 5.46 7.77
C ARG A 379 -27.13 5.72 9.12
N THR A 380 -27.58 4.66 9.80
CA THR A 380 -28.25 4.75 11.10
C THR A 380 -27.33 5.34 12.16
N VAL A 381 -26.13 4.77 12.32
CA VAL A 381 -25.14 5.22 13.32
C VAL A 381 -24.66 6.63 13.02
N CYS A 382 -24.31 6.93 11.77
CA CYS A 382 -23.79 8.26 11.42
C CYS A 382 -24.86 9.35 11.46
N THR A 383 -26.13 9.04 11.16
CA THR A 383 -27.24 10.00 11.36
C THR A 383 -27.44 10.31 12.84
N HIS A 384 -27.26 9.32 13.71
CA HIS A 384 -27.37 9.49 15.16
C HIS A 384 -26.24 10.37 15.71
N ILE A 385 -25.01 10.12 15.28
CA ILE A 385 -23.83 10.93 15.65
C ILE A 385 -23.97 12.37 15.14
N GLU A 386 -24.47 12.58 13.92
CA GLU A 386 -24.68 13.91 13.38
C GLU A 386 -25.70 14.72 14.19
N LYS A 387 -26.77 14.08 14.70
CA LYS A 387 -27.73 14.74 15.61
C LYS A 387 -27.06 15.17 16.92
N TRP A 388 -26.22 14.32 17.50
CA TRP A 388 -25.43 14.70 18.68
C TRP A 388 -24.49 15.87 18.40
N ARG A 389 -23.90 15.90 17.21
CA ARG A 389 -22.93 16.92 16.81
C ARG A 389 -23.61 18.27 16.70
N GLN A 390 -24.79 18.31 16.08
CA GLN A 390 -25.59 19.53 15.91
C GLN A 390 -26.03 20.16 17.24
N ASN A 391 -26.12 19.36 18.31
CA ASN A 391 -26.55 19.81 19.63
C ASN A 391 -25.39 20.19 20.57
N ASP A 392 -24.13 19.91 20.19
CA ASP A 392 -22.97 20.25 21.02
C ASP A 392 -22.45 21.66 20.74
N VAL A 393 -21.95 22.33 21.77
CA VAL A 393 -21.50 23.73 21.67
C VAL A 393 -20.27 23.88 20.77
N LYS A 394 -19.28 22.99 20.87
CA LYS A 394 -18.05 23.04 20.07
C LYS A 394 -18.26 22.35 18.74
N PHE A 395 -18.72 21.10 18.77
CA PHE A 395 -18.80 20.25 17.59
C PHE A 395 -19.89 20.67 16.60
N ARG A 396 -20.88 21.49 16.97
CA ARG A 396 -21.84 22.05 16.02
C ARG A 396 -21.17 22.86 14.91
N THR A 397 -20.05 23.53 15.20
CA THR A 397 -19.27 24.31 14.23
C THR A 397 -18.07 23.57 13.66
N CYS A 398 -17.77 22.38 14.17
CA CYS A 398 -16.66 21.52 13.73
C CYS A 398 -17.21 20.30 12.98
N PRO A 399 -17.16 20.26 11.63
CA PRO A 399 -17.64 19.11 10.86
C PRO A 399 -16.94 17.81 11.25
N VAL A 400 -17.73 16.78 11.60
CA VAL A 400 -17.23 15.44 11.95
C VAL A 400 -17.73 14.44 10.92
N TYR A 401 -16.79 13.81 10.20
CA TYR A 401 -17.11 12.81 9.18
C TYR A 401 -17.14 11.43 9.82
N CYS A 402 -18.27 10.74 9.69
CA CYS A 402 -18.53 9.45 10.30
C CYS A 402 -18.49 8.32 9.28
N THR A 403 -17.84 7.20 9.61
CA THR A 403 -17.92 5.96 8.86
C THR A 403 -17.78 4.76 9.80
N VAL A 404 -18.70 3.80 9.72
CA VAL A 404 -18.61 2.55 10.49
C VAL A 404 -17.39 1.76 10.01
N TYR A 405 -16.52 1.37 10.94
CA TYR A 405 -15.35 0.54 10.65
C TYR A 405 -15.74 -0.93 10.48
N ALA A 406 -16.40 -1.48 11.50
CA ALA A 406 -16.88 -2.86 11.57
C ALA A 406 -17.76 -3.04 12.82
N MET A 407 -18.37 -4.22 12.96
CA MET A 407 -18.94 -4.70 14.22
C MET A 407 -18.02 -5.78 14.81
N ASP A 408 -17.65 -5.65 16.08
CA ASP A 408 -16.83 -6.65 16.78
C ASP A 408 -17.67 -7.89 17.17
N LEU A 409 -17.03 -8.97 17.63
CA LEU A 409 -17.71 -10.21 18.04
C LEU A 409 -18.68 -9.99 19.21
N ASP A 410 -18.39 -9.02 20.08
CA ASP A 410 -19.28 -8.61 21.18
C ASP A 410 -20.44 -7.70 20.71
N SER A 411 -20.71 -7.67 19.40
CA SER A 411 -21.74 -6.83 18.79
C SER A 411 -21.54 -5.32 19.06
N VAL A 412 -20.29 -4.92 19.31
CA VAL A 412 -19.90 -3.53 19.46
C VAL A 412 -19.70 -2.93 18.08
N VAL A 413 -20.52 -1.95 17.72
CA VAL A 413 -20.36 -1.19 16.47
C VAL A 413 -19.24 -0.18 16.65
N VAL A 414 -18.17 -0.37 15.89
CA VAL A 414 -17.00 0.49 15.89
C VAL A 414 -17.07 1.45 14.73
N THR A 415 -16.88 2.74 15.02
CA THR A 415 -17.08 3.84 14.10
C THR A 415 -15.85 4.75 14.10
N GLN A 416 -15.38 5.11 12.91
CA GLN A 416 -14.35 6.13 12.72
C GLN A 416 -15.00 7.50 12.61
N LEU A 417 -14.51 8.44 13.41
CA LEU A 417 -14.76 9.87 13.27
C LEU A 417 -13.51 10.51 12.67
N SER A 418 -13.67 11.35 11.66
CA SER A 418 -12.58 12.03 10.96
C SER A 418 -12.85 13.54 10.93
N ILE A 419 -11.86 14.35 11.28
CA ILE A 419 -12.01 15.81 11.42
C ILE A 419 -10.77 16.49 10.85
N PHE A 420 -10.96 17.53 10.03
CA PHE A 420 -9.83 18.34 9.56
C PHE A 420 -9.21 19.14 10.70
N ASN A 421 -7.88 19.27 10.68
CA ASN A 421 -7.14 20.03 11.69
C ASN A 421 -7.57 21.49 11.74
N HIS A 422 -7.81 22.11 10.59
CA HIS A 422 -8.26 23.52 10.56
C HIS A 422 -9.65 23.70 11.17
N HIS A 423 -10.55 22.71 11.11
CA HIS A 423 -11.84 22.76 11.79
C HIS A 423 -11.71 22.58 13.32
N LEU A 424 -10.77 21.75 13.77
CA LEU A 424 -10.46 21.61 15.20
C LEU A 424 -9.97 22.93 15.79
N VAL A 425 -9.00 23.56 15.12
CA VAL A 425 -8.44 24.85 15.56
C VAL A 425 -9.50 25.95 15.56
N GLN A 426 -10.38 25.99 14.55
CA GLN A 426 -11.51 26.94 14.52
C GLN A 426 -12.52 26.73 15.66
N ALA A 427 -12.63 25.50 16.17
CA ALA A 427 -13.50 25.14 17.28
C ALA A 427 -12.80 25.20 18.65
N ASP A 428 -11.60 25.80 18.72
CA ASP A 428 -10.78 25.89 19.93
C ASP A 428 -10.45 24.49 20.52
N ILE A 429 -10.07 23.58 19.63
CA ILE A 429 -9.60 22.23 19.96
C ILE A 429 -8.20 22.07 19.36
N ASP A 430 -7.23 21.72 20.20
CA ASP A 430 -5.87 21.39 19.75
C ASP A 430 -5.93 20.19 18.79
N ALA A 431 -5.21 20.30 17.67
CA ALA A 431 -5.12 19.27 16.65
C ALA A 431 -4.21 18.08 17.06
N ASP A 432 -3.65 18.07 18.28
CA ASP A 432 -3.06 16.88 18.89
C ASP A 432 -4.10 15.76 19.08
N GLU A 433 -3.71 14.51 18.82
CA GLU A 433 -4.63 13.38 18.89
C GLU A 433 -5.23 13.20 20.30
N ASN A 434 -4.44 13.35 21.37
CA ASN A 434 -4.95 13.15 22.72
C ASN A 434 -5.95 14.24 23.11
N ALA A 435 -5.69 15.49 22.71
CA ALA A 435 -6.61 16.59 22.91
C ALA A 435 -7.96 16.33 22.21
N VAL A 436 -7.90 15.90 20.94
CA VAL A 436 -9.10 15.53 20.17
C VAL A 436 -9.87 14.38 20.83
N LEU A 437 -9.18 13.32 21.25
CA LEU A 437 -9.82 12.17 21.89
C LEU A 437 -10.48 12.55 23.22
N ASN A 438 -9.85 13.42 24.01
CA ASN A 438 -10.42 13.92 25.26
C ASN A 438 -11.66 14.79 25.02
N GLU A 439 -11.62 15.67 24.02
CA GLU A 439 -12.77 16.50 23.64
C GLU A 439 -13.94 15.66 23.10
N ILE A 440 -13.66 14.65 22.26
CA ILE A 440 -14.69 13.71 21.80
C ILE A 440 -15.27 12.90 22.97
N ALA A 441 -14.44 12.43 23.90
CA ALA A 441 -14.91 11.69 25.07
C ALA A 441 -15.80 12.55 25.96
N SER A 442 -15.40 13.81 26.19
CA SER A 442 -16.16 14.83 26.90
C SER A 442 -17.50 15.12 26.21
N TRP A 443 -17.50 15.27 24.89
CA TRP A 443 -18.73 15.43 24.10
C TRP A 443 -19.67 14.24 24.25
N LEU A 444 -19.17 13.02 24.03
CA LEU A 444 -19.97 11.80 24.12
C LEU A 444 -20.49 11.49 25.53
N SER A 445 -19.87 12.01 26.60
CA SER A 445 -20.41 11.85 27.95
C SER A 445 -21.65 12.70 28.24
N ARG A 446 -21.99 13.66 27.36
CA ARG A 446 -23.13 14.58 27.53
C ARG A 446 -24.30 14.29 26.59
N VAL A 447 -24.14 13.39 25.62
CA VAL A 447 -25.17 13.15 24.59
C VAL A 447 -26.32 12.31 25.13
N GLU A 448 -27.53 12.58 24.65
CA GLU A 448 -28.66 11.68 24.87
C GLU A 448 -28.49 10.42 24.01
N THR A 449 -28.20 9.29 24.66
CA THR A 449 -27.85 8.05 23.95
C THR A 449 -29.02 7.45 23.16
N LYS A 450 -30.26 7.80 23.52
CA LYS A 450 -31.50 7.32 22.90
C LYS A 450 -32.18 8.43 22.11
N ILE A 451 -32.44 8.21 20.82
CA ILE A 451 -33.20 9.11 19.96
C ILE A 451 -34.30 8.30 19.27
N GLY A 452 -35.55 8.55 19.69
CA GLY A 452 -36.69 7.76 19.25
C GLY A 452 -36.58 6.31 19.73
N ILE A 453 -36.61 5.35 18.79
CA ILE A 453 -36.47 3.93 19.10
C ILE A 453 -35.01 3.46 19.12
N ILE A 454 -34.06 4.27 18.66
CA ILE A 454 -32.66 3.88 18.54
C ILE A 454 -31.89 4.34 19.78
N GLU A 455 -31.13 3.43 20.40
CA GLU A 455 -30.20 3.69 21.49
C GLU A 455 -28.80 3.25 21.07
N TYR A 456 -27.84 4.18 21.13
CA TYR A 456 -26.43 3.93 20.86
C TYR A 456 -25.60 4.52 22.01
N LYS A 457 -24.84 3.67 22.70
CA LYS A 457 -23.99 4.06 23.84
C LYS A 457 -22.51 3.98 23.44
N PRO A 458 -21.93 5.05 22.90
CA PRO A 458 -20.56 5.03 22.41
C PRO A 458 -19.56 5.32 23.53
N ARG A 459 -18.37 4.76 23.40
CA ARG A 459 -17.17 5.13 24.15
C ARG A 459 -16.01 5.35 23.20
N VAL A 460 -15.17 6.32 23.50
CA VAL A 460 -13.92 6.55 22.76
C VAL A 460 -12.94 5.42 23.03
N PHE A 461 -12.31 4.94 21.97
CA PHE A 461 -11.21 4.00 22.05
C PHE A 461 -9.89 4.76 22.20
N LYS A 462 -9.08 4.34 23.16
CA LYS A 462 -7.69 4.78 23.21
C LYS A 462 -6.93 4.19 22.03
N SER A 463 -6.07 5.01 21.43
CA SER A 463 -5.17 4.61 20.35
C SER A 463 -4.04 3.70 20.81
N SER A 464 -3.66 3.77 22.09
CA SER A 464 -2.58 2.97 22.65
C SER A 464 -2.97 1.49 22.77
N VAL A 465 -2.23 0.65 22.04
CA VAL A 465 -2.26 -0.82 22.19
C VAL A 465 -0.93 -1.31 22.74
N LYS A 466 -1.00 -2.25 23.68
CA LYS A 466 0.15 -2.81 24.38
C LYS A 466 0.27 -4.29 24.05
N ALA A 467 1.50 -4.75 23.89
CA ALA A 467 1.83 -6.16 23.81
C ALA A 467 2.51 -6.62 25.10
N LEU A 468 2.23 -7.85 25.48
CA LEU A 468 2.92 -8.57 26.53
C LEU A 468 3.57 -9.80 25.91
N GLY A 469 4.85 -9.97 26.18
CA GLY A 469 5.62 -11.06 25.62
C GLY A 469 6.83 -11.43 26.46
N LYS A 470 7.40 -12.59 26.14
CA LYS A 470 8.67 -13.06 26.71
C LYS A 470 9.80 -12.78 25.73
N VAL A 471 10.95 -12.35 26.25
CA VAL A 471 12.12 -12.07 25.43
C VAL A 471 13.14 -13.19 25.62
N TYR A 472 13.75 -13.62 24.53
CA TYR A 472 14.79 -14.64 24.52
C TYR A 472 16.02 -14.12 23.78
N LYS A 473 17.19 -14.51 24.27
CA LYS A 473 18.48 -14.27 23.63
C LYS A 473 19.20 -15.60 23.45
N ASN A 474 19.56 -15.94 22.21
CA ASN A 474 20.12 -17.25 21.83
C ASN A 474 19.24 -18.41 22.32
N ASN A 475 17.92 -18.30 22.14
CA ASN A 475 16.90 -19.25 22.63
C ASN A 475 16.81 -19.43 24.15
N ASN A 476 17.55 -18.67 24.95
CA ASN A 476 17.41 -18.66 26.41
C ASN A 476 16.52 -17.49 26.82
N PRO A 477 15.57 -17.68 27.77
CA PRO A 477 14.77 -16.57 28.27
C PRO A 477 15.68 -15.52 28.89
N MET A 478 15.49 -14.26 28.53
CA MET A 478 16.18 -13.15 29.18
C MET A 478 15.63 -13.01 30.60
N GLU A 479 16.51 -12.96 31.58
CA GLU A 479 16.13 -12.65 32.96
C GLU A 479 16.00 -11.14 33.15
N TYR A 480 15.14 -10.75 34.09
CA TYR A 480 15.00 -9.36 34.50
C TYR A 480 16.33 -8.75 34.97
N ALA A 481 16.57 -7.51 34.58
CA ALA A 481 17.62 -6.64 35.11
C ALA A 481 17.01 -5.27 35.40
N ALA A 482 17.38 -4.64 36.53
CA ALA A 482 16.80 -3.35 36.94
C ALA A 482 17.04 -2.24 35.90
N GLU A 483 18.15 -2.35 35.19
CA GLU A 483 18.60 -1.49 34.11
C GLU A 483 17.62 -1.51 32.92
N PHE A 484 16.81 -2.56 32.74
CA PHE A 484 15.77 -2.62 31.70
C PHE A 484 14.54 -1.76 31.99
N ASN A 485 14.43 -1.19 33.20
CA ASN A 485 13.37 -0.25 33.57
C ASN A 485 13.88 1.18 33.78
N ASP A 486 15.18 1.44 33.60
CA ASP A 486 15.74 2.79 33.65
C ASP A 486 15.92 3.34 32.23
N PRO A 487 15.11 4.33 31.78
CA PRO A 487 15.21 4.92 30.45
C PRO A 487 16.58 5.56 30.14
N LYS A 488 17.41 5.81 31.15
CA LYS A 488 18.76 6.38 30.98
C LYS A 488 19.84 5.30 30.80
N SER A 489 19.51 4.04 31.03
CA SER A 489 20.48 2.94 30.93
C SER A 489 20.74 2.54 29.48
N SER A 490 21.98 2.11 29.20
CA SER A 490 22.35 1.56 27.89
C SER A 490 21.58 0.29 27.56
N GLU A 491 21.30 -0.52 28.57
CA GLU A 491 20.61 -1.80 28.50
C GLU A 491 19.15 -1.61 28.11
N PHE A 492 18.48 -0.58 28.66
CA PHE A 492 17.16 -0.15 28.25
C PHE A 492 17.15 0.25 26.77
N ALA A 493 18.11 1.08 26.34
CA ALA A 493 18.20 1.55 24.97
C ALA A 493 18.42 0.40 23.98
N ILE A 494 19.32 -0.54 24.30
CA ILE A 494 19.57 -1.74 23.50
C ILE A 494 18.32 -2.62 23.41
N LEU A 495 17.67 -2.89 24.55
CA LEU A 495 16.46 -3.72 24.58
C LEU A 495 15.31 -3.05 23.81
N LYS A 496 15.07 -1.75 23.99
CA LYS A 496 14.08 -0.98 23.21
C LYS A 496 14.39 -1.07 21.72
N GLN A 497 15.65 -0.91 21.31
CA GLN A 497 16.05 -1.01 19.91
C GLN A 497 15.81 -2.41 19.34
N GLN A 498 16.16 -3.47 20.07
CA GLN A 498 15.95 -4.87 19.65
C GLN A 498 14.46 -5.20 19.56
N LEU A 499 13.66 -4.80 20.54
CA LEU A 499 12.20 -4.94 20.52
C LEU A 499 11.60 -4.18 19.34
N THR A 500 12.02 -2.94 19.10
CA THR A 500 11.57 -2.15 17.94
C THR A 500 11.94 -2.86 16.64
N ALA A 501 13.18 -3.32 16.50
CA ALA A 501 13.63 -4.05 15.31
C ALA A 501 12.86 -5.36 15.07
N TYR A 502 12.50 -6.06 16.15
CA TYR A 502 11.67 -7.24 16.09
C TYR A 502 10.25 -6.86 15.69
N VAL A 503 9.63 -5.91 16.38
CA VAL A 503 8.23 -5.45 16.18
C VAL A 503 8.06 -4.72 14.83
N ASN A 504 9.12 -4.29 14.17
CA ASN A 504 9.06 -3.66 12.84
C ASN A 504 8.49 -4.55 11.72
N TRP A 505 8.21 -5.84 11.95
CA TRP A 505 7.38 -6.62 11.01
C TRP A 505 5.87 -6.36 11.16
N PHE A 506 5.41 -5.89 12.33
CA PHE A 506 4.00 -5.55 12.59
C PHE A 506 3.52 -4.35 11.77
N VAL A 507 4.44 -3.46 11.40
CA VAL A 507 4.21 -2.41 10.42
C VAL A 507 4.77 -2.94 9.10
N PRO A 508 3.93 -3.32 8.12
CA PRO A 508 4.40 -3.77 6.82
C PRO A 508 5.43 -2.78 6.29
N LYS A 509 6.62 -3.32 5.96
CA LYS A 509 7.75 -2.57 5.41
C LYS A 509 7.41 -2.04 4.01
N GLU A 510 6.46 -1.13 3.87
CA GLU A 510 6.52 -0.16 2.79
C GLU A 510 7.60 0.86 3.22
N ARG A 511 8.87 0.49 2.97
CA ARG A 511 10.12 0.99 3.60
C ARG A 511 10.41 2.49 3.47
N HIS A 512 9.46 3.31 3.03
CA HIS A 512 9.66 4.75 2.86
C HIS A 512 8.54 5.63 3.43
N ILE A 513 7.43 5.06 3.92
CA ILE A 513 6.24 5.85 4.26
C ILE A 513 6.13 6.15 5.76
N MET A 514 6.89 5.44 6.60
CA MET A 514 6.86 5.65 8.05
C MET A 514 8.28 5.83 8.58
N GLN A 515 8.48 6.90 9.36
CA GLN A 515 9.35 6.79 10.54
C GLN A 515 8.84 5.57 11.30
N SER A 516 9.72 4.59 11.54
CA SER A 516 9.35 3.38 12.29
C SER A 516 8.52 3.78 13.49
N SER A 517 7.32 3.22 13.64
CA SER A 517 6.59 3.30 14.91
C SER A 517 7.57 2.87 15.99
N GLU A 518 8.05 3.82 16.78
CA GLU A 518 8.95 3.48 17.87
C GLU A 518 8.15 2.60 18.82
N CYS A 519 8.50 1.32 18.86
CA CYS A 519 7.99 0.43 19.87
C CYS A 519 8.55 0.94 21.19
N ASP A 520 7.68 1.44 22.06
CA ASP A 520 8.12 1.94 23.37
C ASP A 520 8.10 0.81 24.37
N LEU A 521 9.27 0.49 24.92
CA LEU A 521 9.38 -0.35 26.11
C LEU A 521 8.74 0.39 27.30
N ILE A 522 7.64 -0.15 27.83
CA ILE A 522 6.92 0.44 28.96
C ILE A 522 7.54 -0.04 30.27
N ALA A 523 7.71 -1.36 30.42
CA ALA A 523 8.26 -1.99 31.61
C ALA A 523 8.66 -3.45 31.32
N PHE A 524 9.64 -3.92 32.06
CA PHE A 524 9.95 -5.33 32.28
C PHE A 524 9.43 -5.71 33.68
N ASP A 525 8.46 -6.60 33.73
CA ASP A 525 7.90 -7.16 34.97
C ASP A 525 8.84 -8.24 35.53
N PRO A 526 9.46 -8.03 36.70
CA PRO A 526 10.39 -8.99 37.29
C PRO A 526 9.72 -10.26 37.82
N GLU A 527 8.43 -10.19 38.20
CA GLU A 527 7.72 -11.33 38.81
C GLU A 527 7.30 -12.33 37.73
N GLN A 528 6.82 -11.82 36.60
CA GLN A 528 6.32 -12.66 35.50
C GLN A 528 7.38 -12.95 34.44
N ASN A 529 8.52 -12.27 34.51
CA ASN A 529 9.54 -12.22 33.47
C ASN A 529 8.94 -11.82 32.10
N VAL A 530 8.06 -10.80 32.12
CA VAL A 530 7.27 -10.36 30.96
C VAL A 530 7.64 -8.93 30.60
N VAL A 531 7.81 -8.70 29.30
CA VAL A 531 8.05 -7.38 28.74
C VAL A 531 6.76 -6.81 28.19
N LYS A 532 6.44 -5.59 28.65
CA LYS A 532 5.30 -4.80 28.21
C LYS A 532 5.76 -3.71 27.27
N THR A 533 5.31 -3.76 26.02
CA THR A 533 5.64 -2.76 24.99
C THR A 533 4.40 -2.05 24.47
N LYS A 534 4.50 -0.76 24.17
CA LYS A 534 3.51 -0.01 23.39
C LYS A 534 3.76 -0.28 21.91
N LEU A 535 2.76 -0.84 21.21
CA LEU A 535 2.88 -1.15 19.78
C LEU A 535 2.57 0.05 18.88
N PHE A 536 1.56 0.83 19.26
CA PHE A 536 1.07 1.96 18.46
C PHE A 536 0.79 3.17 19.34
N GLY A 537 1.16 4.35 18.83
CA GLY A 537 1.04 5.62 19.53
C GLY A 537 -0.18 6.44 19.15
N ASN A 538 -0.77 6.16 17.98
CA ASN A 538 -1.83 6.97 17.40
C ASN A 538 -2.89 6.14 16.64
N ASN A 539 -4.06 6.72 16.37
CA ASN A 539 -5.18 6.03 15.74
C ASN A 539 -4.92 5.69 14.26
N LYS A 540 -4.10 6.47 13.55
CA LYS A 540 -3.75 6.18 12.14
C LYS A 540 -2.90 4.92 12.04
N GLU A 541 -1.96 4.73 12.96
CA GLU A 541 -1.17 3.51 13.11
C GLU A 541 -2.06 2.30 13.46
N LEU A 542 -2.95 2.47 14.44
CA LEU A 542 -3.90 1.44 14.84
C LEU A 542 -4.76 0.96 13.67
N LEU A 543 -5.23 1.92 12.85
CA LEU A 543 -5.97 1.64 11.62
C LEU A 543 -5.10 0.90 10.60
N ARG A 544 -3.89 1.39 10.30
CA ARG A 544 -3.00 0.77 9.32
C ARG A 544 -2.66 -0.68 9.68
N ALA A 545 -2.47 -0.96 10.96
CA ALA A 545 -2.21 -2.30 11.48
C ALA A 545 -3.45 -3.22 11.50
N GLY A 546 -4.66 -2.67 11.37
CA GLY A 546 -5.91 -3.44 11.42
C GLY A 546 -6.30 -3.89 12.83
N LEU A 547 -5.78 -3.25 13.86
CA LEU A 547 -6.00 -3.58 15.28
C LEU A 547 -7.05 -2.68 15.96
N VAL A 548 -7.94 -2.09 15.17
CA VAL A 548 -9.05 -1.26 15.66
C VAL A 548 -10.10 -2.09 16.44
N ILE A 549 -10.24 -3.39 16.15
CA ILE A 549 -11.19 -4.29 16.81
C ILE A 549 -10.47 -5.47 17.46
N GLN A 550 -10.95 -5.91 18.62
CA GLN A 550 -10.23 -6.89 19.46
C GLN A 550 -10.24 -8.28 18.85
N ARG A 551 -11.30 -8.67 18.12
CA ARG A 551 -11.36 -9.97 17.42
C ARG A 551 -10.21 -10.22 16.43
N ASN A 552 -9.52 -9.18 15.98
CA ASN A 552 -8.38 -9.32 15.06
C ASN A 552 -7.07 -9.67 15.79
N TYR A 553 -7.02 -9.54 17.11
CA TYR A 553 -5.78 -9.72 17.88
C TYR A 553 -5.27 -11.18 17.83
N PRO A 554 -6.12 -12.23 17.93
CA PRO A 554 -5.65 -13.61 17.83
C PRO A 554 -5.09 -13.95 16.43
N GLU A 555 -5.75 -13.49 15.37
CA GLU A 555 -5.24 -13.66 14.01
C GLU A 555 -3.86 -13.02 13.86
N PHE A 556 -3.69 -11.83 14.42
CA PHE A 556 -2.43 -11.12 14.41
C PHE A 556 -1.32 -11.85 15.18
N LEU A 557 -1.62 -12.40 16.37
CA LEU A 557 -0.70 -13.24 17.14
C LEU A 557 -0.30 -14.51 16.37
N SER A 558 -1.22 -15.10 15.60
CA SER A 558 -0.94 -16.30 14.80
C SER A 558 0.03 -16.07 13.63
N ARG A 559 0.19 -14.80 13.19
CA ARG A 559 1.13 -14.41 12.12
C ARG A 559 2.57 -14.23 12.61
N GLN A 560 2.83 -14.40 13.90
CA GLN A 560 4.19 -14.33 14.43
C GLN A 560 5.06 -15.36 13.71
N THR A 561 6.03 -14.86 12.93
CA THR A 561 6.94 -15.70 12.16
C THR A 561 8.00 -16.29 13.09
N ASP A 562 8.13 -17.62 13.07
CA ASP A 562 9.29 -18.30 13.65
C ASP A 562 10.51 -17.90 12.80
N ARG A 563 11.22 -16.84 13.24
CA ARG A 563 12.54 -16.49 12.68
C ARG A 563 13.54 -17.48 13.24
N GLU A 564 13.73 -18.61 12.57
CA GLU A 564 14.58 -19.72 13.04
C GLU A 564 16.08 -19.37 13.21
N GLU A 565 16.51 -18.15 12.85
CA GLU A 565 17.94 -17.76 12.87
C GLU A 565 18.24 -16.44 13.62
N ASP A 566 17.26 -15.78 14.27
CA ASP A 566 17.53 -14.53 14.98
C ASP A 566 17.99 -14.81 16.43
N PRO A 567 19.18 -14.34 16.86
CA PRO A 567 19.62 -14.49 18.25
C PRO A 567 18.72 -13.74 19.23
N PHE A 568 17.82 -12.86 18.79
CA PHE A 568 16.82 -12.21 19.63
C PHE A 568 15.39 -12.61 19.22
N LYS A 569 14.60 -13.10 20.18
CA LYS A 569 13.19 -13.48 19.97
C LYS A 569 12.30 -12.75 20.97
N TYR A 570 11.22 -12.12 20.49
CA TYR A 570 10.17 -11.56 21.33
C TYR A 570 8.84 -12.27 21.08
N GLU A 571 8.50 -13.22 21.94
CA GLU A 571 7.29 -14.05 21.85
C GLU A 571 6.10 -13.33 22.48
N ILE A 572 5.24 -12.74 21.64
CA ILE A 572 4.07 -12.00 22.13
C ILE A 572 2.94 -13.00 22.30
N PHE A 573 2.42 -13.11 23.53
CA PHE A 573 1.31 -14.01 23.83
C PHE A 573 0.01 -13.26 24.12
N LYS A 574 0.07 -11.94 24.34
CA LYS A 574 -1.11 -11.12 24.61
C LYS A 574 -0.98 -9.73 24.01
N ILE A 575 -2.10 -9.24 23.46
CA ILE A 575 -2.27 -7.85 23.05
C ILE A 575 -3.48 -7.31 23.80
N GLU A 576 -3.34 -6.13 24.39
CA GLU A 576 -4.40 -5.46 25.11
C GLU A 576 -4.46 -3.98 24.73
N ARG A 577 -5.67 -3.43 24.69
CA ARG A 577 -5.82 -1.97 24.55
C ARG A 577 -5.60 -1.33 25.92
N GLU A 578 -5.00 -0.15 25.94
CA GLU A 578 -4.96 0.60 27.18
C GLU A 578 -6.38 0.94 27.64
N THR A 579 -6.76 0.48 28.82
CA THR A 579 -8.01 0.87 29.47
C THR A 579 -7.78 2.16 30.27
N VAL A 580 -8.84 2.96 30.45
CA VAL A 580 -8.80 4.05 31.44
C VAL A 580 -8.63 3.38 32.80
N LYS A 581 -7.57 3.74 33.55
CA LYS A 581 -7.33 3.31 34.93
C LYS A 581 -8.56 3.67 35.77
N ASN A 582 -9.51 2.74 35.87
CA ASN A 582 -10.61 2.66 36.85
C ASN A 582 -11.62 1.56 36.55
N ARG A 583 -11.24 0.50 35.81
CA ARG A 583 -12.07 -0.71 35.78
C ARG A 583 -11.55 -1.67 36.82
N LYS A 584 -12.36 -1.96 37.85
CA LYS A 584 -12.20 -3.19 38.61
C LYS A 584 -12.50 -4.32 37.62
N GLU A 585 -11.53 -5.15 37.28
CA GLU A 585 -11.82 -6.36 36.49
C GLU A 585 -12.32 -7.42 37.45
N ILE A 586 -13.38 -8.13 37.07
CA ILE A 586 -13.80 -9.33 37.77
C ILE A 586 -13.15 -10.48 37.02
N VAL A 587 -12.21 -11.17 37.66
CA VAL A 587 -11.55 -12.34 37.10
C VAL A 587 -12.15 -13.56 37.76
N LEU A 588 -12.89 -14.36 36.99
CA LEU A 588 -13.32 -15.68 37.40
C LEU A 588 -12.24 -16.69 37.00
N ILE A 589 -11.83 -17.53 37.93
CA ILE A 589 -11.00 -18.70 37.65
C ILE A 589 -11.91 -19.90 37.82
N TYR A 590 -12.08 -20.68 36.75
CA TYR A 590 -13.01 -21.80 36.74
C TYR A 590 -12.37 -23.03 36.13
N THR A 591 -12.49 -24.15 36.83
CA THR A 591 -12.05 -25.46 36.34
C THR A 591 -13.28 -26.26 35.94
N MET A 592 -13.31 -26.75 34.71
CA MET A 592 -14.42 -27.54 34.17
C MET A 592 -13.92 -28.85 33.59
N GLU A 593 -14.72 -29.91 33.76
CA GLU A 593 -14.54 -31.19 33.09
C GLU A 593 -15.13 -31.12 31.68
N LEU A 594 -14.34 -31.53 30.68
CA LEU A 594 -14.74 -31.59 29.29
C LEU A 594 -15.13 -33.01 28.94
N LYS A 595 -16.29 -33.16 28.28
CA LYS A 595 -16.76 -34.45 27.75
C LYS A 595 -16.06 -34.87 26.44
N GLN A 596 -15.25 -33.99 25.86
CA GLN A 596 -14.57 -34.19 24.58
C GLN A 596 -13.05 -34.13 24.72
N TYR A 597 -12.36 -34.69 23.73
CA TYR A 597 -10.91 -34.78 23.66
C TYR A 597 -10.24 -33.40 23.63
N ILE A 598 -9.40 -33.11 24.63
CA ILE A 598 -8.57 -31.90 24.69
C ILE A 598 -7.48 -32.01 23.61
N PRO A 599 -7.35 -31.03 22.69
CA PRO A 599 -6.31 -31.07 21.67
C PRO A 599 -4.92 -31.02 22.31
N VAL A 600 -4.10 -32.03 22.03
CA VAL A 600 -2.73 -32.19 22.59
C VAL A 600 -1.78 -31.06 22.19
N ASN A 601 -2.11 -30.27 21.16
CA ASN A 601 -1.28 -29.17 20.69
C ASN A 601 -1.53 -27.88 21.51
N PRO A 602 -0.54 -27.36 22.26
CA PRO A 602 -0.68 -26.13 23.05
C PRO A 602 -1.11 -24.91 22.23
N LYS A 603 -0.70 -24.84 20.95
CA LYS A 603 -1.11 -23.76 20.04
C LYS A 603 -2.60 -23.79 19.71
N SER A 604 -3.32 -24.87 20.00
CA SER A 604 -4.76 -25.02 19.77
C SER A 604 -5.62 -24.77 21.01
N LEU A 605 -5.04 -24.66 22.21
CA LEU A 605 -5.79 -24.51 23.47
C LEU A 605 -6.62 -23.22 23.52
N HIS A 606 -6.13 -22.12 22.93
CA HIS A 606 -6.88 -20.87 22.85
C HIS A 606 -8.22 -21.01 22.09
N LYS A 607 -8.38 -22.03 21.24
CA LYS A 607 -9.64 -22.29 20.52
C LYS A 607 -10.74 -22.80 21.46
N LEU A 608 -10.39 -23.40 22.60
CA LEU A 608 -11.33 -23.90 23.60
C LEU A 608 -12.15 -22.76 24.22
N CYS A 609 -11.57 -21.56 24.34
CA CYS A 609 -12.28 -20.38 24.84
C CYS A 609 -13.48 -19.94 23.99
N LYS A 610 -13.59 -20.42 22.73
CA LYS A 610 -14.78 -20.15 21.90
C LYS A 610 -16.02 -20.90 22.38
N ASN A 611 -15.82 -21.99 23.10
CA ASN A 611 -16.87 -22.86 23.62
C ASN A 611 -17.21 -22.52 25.07
N ILE A 612 -16.62 -21.48 25.64
CA ILE A 612 -16.87 -21.08 27.03
C ILE A 612 -17.76 -19.86 27.02
N SER A 613 -18.85 -19.92 27.76
CA SER A 613 -19.78 -18.82 27.91
C SER A 613 -20.11 -18.60 29.38
N VAL A 614 -20.22 -17.36 29.82
CA VAL A 614 -20.72 -17.03 31.18
C VAL A 614 -22.13 -16.53 31.07
N ARG A 615 -23.04 -17.11 31.86
CA ARG A 615 -24.43 -16.65 31.99
C ARG A 615 -24.75 -16.25 33.42
N ILE A 616 -25.76 -15.40 33.55
CA ILE A 616 -26.36 -15.05 34.85
C ILE A 616 -27.48 -16.05 35.17
N ILE A 617 -27.44 -16.64 36.37
CA ILE A 617 -28.49 -17.51 36.91
C ILE A 617 -29.58 -16.64 37.57
N ASP A 618 -30.34 -15.87 36.77
CA ASP A 618 -31.57 -15.23 37.27
C ASP A 618 -32.82 -15.93 36.71
N LYS A 619 -33.83 -16.13 37.57
CA LYS A 619 -35.04 -16.95 37.38
C LYS A 619 -35.97 -16.51 36.24
N LYS A 620 -35.59 -15.50 35.43
CA LYS A 620 -36.44 -14.96 34.35
C LYS A 620 -35.76 -14.75 33.00
N LYS A 621 -34.43 -14.80 32.87
CA LYS A 621 -33.71 -14.78 31.57
C LYS A 621 -32.24 -15.16 31.75
N SER A 622 -31.73 -16.02 30.89
CA SER A 622 -30.30 -16.25 30.71
C SER A 622 -29.74 -15.20 29.71
N GLU A 623 -28.88 -14.31 30.16
CA GLU A 623 -28.07 -13.46 29.27
C GLU A 623 -26.60 -13.83 29.38
N TYR A 624 -25.92 -13.92 28.24
CA TYR A 624 -24.49 -14.21 28.14
C TYR A 624 -23.67 -12.94 28.33
N LEU A 625 -22.63 -13.03 29.16
CA LEU A 625 -21.72 -11.92 29.43
C LEU A 625 -20.53 -11.95 28.47
N ALA A 626 -20.20 -10.78 27.92
CA ALA A 626 -18.98 -10.60 27.15
C ALA A 626 -17.75 -10.83 28.05
N GLN A 627 -16.80 -11.63 27.55
CA GLN A 627 -15.67 -12.11 28.34
C GLN A 627 -14.37 -12.15 27.54
N GLU A 628 -13.25 -11.88 28.20
CA GLU A 628 -11.96 -12.37 27.73
C GLU A 628 -11.68 -13.71 28.41
N CYS A 629 -11.48 -14.77 27.64
CA CYS A 629 -11.12 -16.08 28.17
C CYS A 629 -9.66 -16.41 27.84
N ASN A 630 -8.94 -16.92 28.83
CA ASN A 630 -7.61 -17.51 28.67
C ASN A 630 -7.58 -18.88 29.35
N VAL A 631 -7.04 -19.89 28.68
CA VAL A 631 -6.78 -21.19 29.31
C VAL A 631 -5.52 -21.04 30.17
N LEU A 632 -5.66 -21.25 31.47
CA LEU A 632 -4.56 -21.18 32.44
C LEU A 632 -3.85 -22.52 32.57
N ASP A 633 -4.61 -23.60 32.60
CA ASP A 633 -4.10 -24.95 32.82
C ASP A 633 -5.04 -26.00 32.20
N PHE A 634 -4.54 -27.21 31.97
CA PHE A 634 -5.35 -28.35 31.50
C PHE A 634 -4.75 -29.68 31.97
N ASN A 635 -5.61 -30.61 32.39
CA ASN A 635 -5.21 -31.98 32.71
C ASN A 635 -5.85 -32.95 31.72
N LEU A 636 -5.03 -33.66 30.95
CA LEU A 636 -5.49 -34.67 29.99
C LEU A 636 -6.03 -35.93 30.67
N GLU A 637 -5.51 -36.32 31.83
CA GLU A 637 -5.95 -37.52 32.56
C GLU A 637 -7.36 -37.31 33.11
N ASP A 638 -7.62 -36.13 33.68
CA ASP A 638 -8.91 -35.78 34.28
C ASP A 638 -9.87 -35.13 33.26
N SER A 639 -9.41 -34.90 32.03
CA SER A 639 -10.14 -34.14 30.99
C SER A 639 -10.63 -32.79 31.51
N THR A 640 -9.85 -32.11 32.35
CA THR A 640 -10.20 -30.80 32.91
C THR A 640 -9.46 -29.67 32.23
N ILE A 641 -10.10 -28.51 32.14
CA ILE A 641 -9.45 -27.25 31.78
C ILE A 641 -9.71 -26.22 32.87
N THR A 642 -8.68 -25.45 33.22
CA THR A 642 -8.80 -24.28 34.08
C THR A 642 -8.69 -23.04 33.22
N VAL A 643 -9.70 -22.18 33.29
CA VAL A 643 -9.77 -20.95 32.51
C VAL A 643 -9.86 -19.72 33.39
N SER A 644 -9.24 -18.65 32.94
CA SER A 644 -9.42 -17.29 33.45
C SER A 644 -10.39 -16.57 32.55
N ILE A 645 -11.53 -16.21 33.11
CA ILE A 645 -12.59 -15.47 32.42
C ILE A 645 -12.64 -14.09 33.04
N LYS A 646 -12.28 -13.08 32.25
CA LYS A 646 -12.38 -11.69 32.66
C LYS A 646 -13.72 -11.13 32.24
N LEU A 647 -14.50 -10.72 33.23
CA LEU A 647 -15.73 -9.99 33.06
C LEU A 647 -15.50 -8.51 33.30
N PHE A 648 -16.12 -7.71 32.44
CA PHE A 648 -16.14 -6.26 32.59
C PHE A 648 -17.06 -5.90 33.77
N SER A 649 -16.53 -5.27 34.82
CA SER A 649 -17.33 -4.92 36.01
C SER A 649 -18.50 -4.00 35.69
N ASP A 650 -18.41 -3.17 34.64
CA ASP A 650 -19.51 -2.35 34.15
C ASP A 650 -20.68 -3.21 33.64
N HIS A 651 -20.42 -4.39 33.08
CA HIS A 651 -21.48 -5.33 32.71
C HIS A 651 -22.09 -6.03 33.94
N VAL A 652 -21.27 -6.54 34.87
CA VAL A 652 -21.80 -7.23 36.08
C VAL A 652 -22.59 -6.25 36.97
N GLN A 653 -22.09 -5.02 37.13
CA GLN A 653 -22.78 -3.96 37.88
C GLN A 653 -24.07 -3.51 37.20
N TYR A 654 -24.12 -3.47 35.85
CA TYR A 654 -25.34 -3.13 35.13
C TYR A 654 -26.50 -4.07 35.47
N TYR A 655 -26.22 -5.36 35.69
CA TYR A 655 -27.24 -6.35 36.07
C TYR A 655 -27.47 -6.46 37.58
N SER A 656 -26.66 -5.79 38.42
CA SER A 656 -26.71 -5.92 39.89
C SER A 656 -26.62 -7.38 40.36
N VAL A 657 -25.77 -8.17 39.67
CA VAL A 657 -25.63 -9.62 39.88
C VAL A 657 -24.50 -9.90 40.87
N ASP A 658 -24.78 -10.73 41.87
CA ASP A 658 -23.75 -11.24 42.77
C ASP A 658 -22.87 -12.25 42.03
N LEU A 659 -21.57 -12.32 42.37
CA LEU A 659 -20.64 -13.22 41.68
C LEU A 659 -21.05 -14.69 41.75
N ASP A 660 -21.77 -15.07 42.80
CA ASP A 660 -22.28 -16.42 43.03
C ASP A 660 -23.43 -16.80 42.08
N ASP A 661 -24.04 -15.81 41.41
CA ASP A 661 -25.09 -16.01 40.42
C ASP A 661 -24.53 -16.13 38.99
N LEU A 662 -23.21 -16.23 38.82
CA LEU A 662 -22.56 -16.40 37.53
C LEU A 662 -22.23 -17.88 37.29
N GLU A 663 -22.69 -18.40 36.15
CA GLU A 663 -22.41 -19.77 35.72
C GLU A 663 -21.50 -19.76 34.50
N VAL A 664 -20.39 -20.48 34.60
CA VAL A 664 -19.51 -20.76 33.47
C VAL A 664 -19.96 -22.05 32.81
N LEU A 665 -20.30 -21.97 31.53
CA LEU A 665 -20.77 -23.09 30.72
C LEU A 665 -19.78 -23.43 29.63
N TRP A 666 -19.80 -24.72 29.27
CA TRP A 666 -19.21 -25.23 28.04
C TRP A 666 -20.31 -25.48 27.00
N GLU A 667 -20.18 -24.88 25.83
CA GLU A 667 -21.07 -25.07 24.68
C GLU A 667 -20.38 -26.01 23.68
N GLU A 668 -20.99 -27.18 23.45
CA GLU A 668 -20.46 -28.20 22.54
C GLU A 668 -20.60 -27.84 21.05
#